data_AF-A0A7I9V5X6-F1
#
_entry.id   AF-A0A7I9V5X6-F1
#
_cell.length_a   1.000
_cell.length_b   1.000
_cell.length_c   1.000
_cell.angle_alpha   90.00
_cell.angle_beta   90.00
_cell.angle_gamma   90.00
#
_symmetry.space_group_name_H-M   'P 1'
#
loop_
_entity.id
_entity.type
_entity.pdbx_description
1 polymer ?
#
loop_
_entity_poly.entity_id
_entity_poly.type
_entity_poly.pdbx_seq_one_letter_code
_entity_poly.pdbx_strand_id
1 'polypeptide(L)'
;MSNPTKAVSLLQRVIFPRPGEPLDVRSLYLDEASTNSGRAHAPSRTSVSLGADSEASFATYFNAFPASYWRRWSVLTSVVLRVEIRGNARVDLYRSKIDGSRIGIGGDLVPVDPETGVGVIELETDLGPFEDGGWIWFDVTTDSATEILSAGWYATVEPGAGSEANGPNRDSARIQNGVTVGIPTFNRPTDAVAALAALTSDPLVNEVIDAVLMPDQGTRKVKDEPGYTEAAEALGDRLHIFDQGNLGGSGGYSRILYEALRLTDSPYILYMDDDIMIEPDSILRALALSRFAKAPMLVGGQMLNLQERSHLHCMGEVIDHHKFMWTAAPFVEYDHDFSKYPLTDRDNSSHLHRRIDVEGNGWWMCMYPREVAETIGLPLPLFIKWDDWEFALRAARAGYPTATVPGIAIWHMAWSDKDDAIDWQAYFHLRNRLVVASMYKDGSIDGILTSMAKATAKHLLCLEYSTVAIQNEAIRDFLAGPDHIRDILPTALGKIAAIRKEYPDAVVLPSAQDLPKTSGEATALGVNGPEGAVAKAKTLVKALINNARPADPRHHETPQANYPPIEARWFSLGRVDGVTVTTADGRGVVYRKRDRDKAIALGRESAALVRELRERFDDMRGEYRAAHDDLVSKESWARVFGID
;
A
#
# COMPACT_ATOMS: atom_id res chain seq x y z
N MET A 1 -13.16 47.28 -3.60
CA MET A 1 -11.72 46.96 -3.46
C MET A 1 -11.67 45.50 -3.08
N SER A 2 -11.15 44.63 -3.96
CA SER A 2 -11.00 43.21 -3.63
C SER A 2 -9.98 43.07 -2.51
N ASN A 3 -10.31 42.33 -1.45
CA ASN A 3 -9.31 41.92 -0.48
C ASN A 3 -8.26 41.07 -1.22
N PRO A 4 -6.96 41.21 -0.91
CA PRO A 4 -5.94 40.33 -1.46
C PRO A 4 -6.26 38.88 -1.10
N THR A 5 -6.10 37.97 -2.06
CA THR A 5 -6.33 36.54 -1.86
C THR A 5 -5.44 36.00 -0.74
N LYS A 6 -6.01 35.14 0.09
CA LYS A 6 -5.28 34.39 1.13
C LYS A 6 -4.83 33.01 0.64
N ALA A 7 -5.36 32.55 -0.49
CA ALA A 7 -5.00 31.28 -1.12
C ALA A 7 -3.69 31.44 -1.91
N VAL A 8 -2.56 31.23 -1.24
CA VAL A 8 -1.22 31.49 -1.81
C VAL A 8 -0.70 30.28 -2.58
N SER A 9 -0.61 29.11 -1.94
CA SER A 9 -0.05 27.90 -2.55
C SER A 9 -1.03 26.73 -2.46
N LEU A 10 -1.31 26.09 -3.59
CA LEU A 10 -2.22 24.94 -3.66
C LEU A 10 -1.64 23.72 -2.91
N LEU A 11 -2.46 23.12 -2.05
CA LEU A 11 -2.14 21.90 -1.30
C LEU A 11 -2.88 20.67 -1.84
N GLN A 12 -4.15 20.84 -2.15
CA GLN A 12 -5.05 19.77 -2.57
C GLN A 12 -6.17 20.36 -3.43
N ARG A 13 -6.38 19.84 -4.64
CA ARG A 13 -7.55 20.20 -5.44
C ARG A 13 -8.78 19.46 -4.94
N VAL A 14 -9.93 20.08 -5.11
CA VAL A 14 -11.21 19.36 -5.09
C VAL A 14 -11.37 18.71 -6.46
N ILE A 15 -11.51 17.39 -6.47
CA ILE A 15 -11.56 16.57 -7.67
C ILE A 15 -12.87 15.78 -7.77
N PHE A 16 -13.24 15.38 -8.99
CA PHE A 16 -14.53 14.79 -9.31
C PHE A 16 -14.40 13.54 -10.17
N PRO A 17 -15.28 12.54 -10.04
CA PRO A 17 -15.20 11.25 -10.74
C PRO A 17 -15.13 11.40 -12.27
N ARG A 18 -14.44 10.48 -12.95
CA ARG A 18 -14.45 10.41 -14.42
C ARG A 18 -15.87 10.09 -14.94
N PRO A 19 -16.19 10.47 -16.18
CA PRO A 19 -17.42 10.03 -16.83
C PRO A 19 -17.56 8.50 -16.79
N GLY A 20 -18.74 8.02 -16.43
CA GLY A 20 -19.02 6.59 -16.34
C GLY A 20 -18.54 5.90 -15.06
N GLU A 21 -17.90 6.62 -14.11
CA GLU A 21 -17.50 5.97 -12.85
C GLU A 21 -18.73 5.44 -12.08
N PRO A 22 -18.67 4.19 -11.60
CA PRO A 22 -19.63 3.56 -10.71
C PRO A 22 -19.93 4.37 -9.44
N LEU A 23 -21.15 4.24 -8.93
CA LEU A 23 -21.67 5.07 -7.82
C LEU A 23 -20.91 4.87 -6.51
N ASP A 24 -20.50 3.64 -6.24
CA ASP A 24 -19.62 3.28 -5.13
C ASP A 24 -18.31 4.08 -5.20
N VAL A 25 -17.66 4.15 -6.36
CA VAL A 25 -16.41 4.91 -6.54
C VAL A 25 -16.65 6.42 -6.41
N ARG A 26 -17.83 6.93 -6.81
CA ARG A 26 -18.17 8.36 -6.64
C ARG A 26 -18.20 8.80 -5.18
N SER A 27 -18.52 7.90 -4.25
CA SER A 27 -18.53 8.19 -2.81
C SER A 27 -17.17 8.68 -2.26
N LEU A 28 -16.06 8.36 -2.96
CA LEU A 28 -14.74 8.87 -2.60
C LEU A 28 -14.57 10.37 -2.90
N TYR A 29 -15.45 10.97 -3.69
CA TYR A 29 -15.34 12.35 -4.17
C TYR A 29 -16.44 13.25 -3.63
N LEU A 30 -17.70 12.82 -3.67
CA LEU A 30 -18.81 13.61 -3.18
C LEU A 30 -19.92 12.71 -2.66
N ASP A 31 -20.62 13.19 -1.63
CA ASP A 31 -21.85 12.59 -1.11
C ASP A 31 -23.02 13.51 -1.45
N GLU A 32 -24.04 12.96 -2.10
CA GLU A 32 -25.16 13.73 -2.65
C GLU A 32 -26.40 13.45 -1.80
N ALA A 33 -27.07 14.49 -1.34
CA ALA A 33 -28.30 14.31 -0.57
C ALA A 33 -29.35 13.55 -1.40
N SER A 34 -29.94 12.50 -0.83
CA SER A 34 -30.94 11.67 -1.52
C SER A 34 -32.21 12.44 -1.90
N THR A 35 -32.40 13.63 -1.33
CA THR A 35 -33.50 14.55 -1.61
C THR A 35 -33.28 15.40 -2.86
N ASN A 36 -32.07 15.40 -3.43
CA ASN A 36 -31.77 16.15 -4.65
C ASN A 36 -32.63 15.64 -5.82
N SER A 37 -33.11 16.56 -6.66
CA SER A 37 -33.97 16.25 -7.81
C SER A 37 -33.24 15.47 -8.92
N GLY A 38 -31.91 15.54 -8.94
CA GLY A 38 -31.06 14.86 -9.89
C GLY A 38 -29.64 14.74 -9.37
N ARG A 39 -28.85 13.92 -10.07
CA ARG A 39 -27.44 13.72 -9.76
C ARG A 39 -26.59 14.91 -10.19
N ALA A 40 -25.58 15.24 -9.39
CA ALA A 40 -24.47 16.07 -9.76
C ALA A 40 -23.76 15.55 -11.03
N HIS A 41 -23.41 16.46 -11.93
CA HIS A 41 -22.74 16.14 -13.19
C HIS A 41 -21.35 16.76 -13.22
N ALA A 42 -20.30 15.95 -13.32
CA ALA A 42 -18.92 16.43 -13.41
C ALA A 42 -18.48 16.57 -14.88
N PRO A 43 -18.50 17.78 -15.49
CA PRO A 43 -18.04 17.96 -16.86
C PRO A 43 -16.52 17.85 -17.00
N SER A 44 -15.77 17.98 -15.89
CA SER A 44 -14.32 17.77 -15.84
C SER A 44 -13.91 17.12 -14.52
N ARG A 45 -12.63 16.81 -14.36
CA ARG A 45 -12.07 16.28 -13.11
C ARG A 45 -12.01 17.32 -11.97
N THR A 46 -12.25 18.60 -12.25
CA THR A 46 -12.11 19.70 -11.27
C THR A 46 -13.32 20.63 -11.23
N SER A 47 -14.41 20.28 -11.92
CA SER A 47 -15.68 21.00 -11.86
C SER A 47 -16.88 20.07 -11.75
N VAL A 48 -17.95 20.56 -11.13
CA VAL A 48 -19.21 19.83 -10.97
C VAL A 48 -20.41 20.77 -11.05
N SER A 49 -21.45 20.34 -11.74
CA SER A 49 -22.75 21.01 -11.81
C SER A 49 -23.73 20.35 -10.85
N LEU A 50 -24.38 21.16 -10.02
CA LEU A 50 -25.41 20.81 -9.07
C LEU A 50 -26.76 21.41 -9.53
N GLY A 51 -27.85 20.69 -9.28
CA GLY A 51 -29.20 21.20 -9.51
C GLY A 51 -29.52 22.40 -8.62
N ALA A 52 -30.65 23.07 -8.89
CA ALA A 52 -31.23 24.00 -7.92
C ALA A 52 -31.74 23.22 -6.68
N ASP A 53 -31.87 23.91 -5.55
CA ASP A 53 -32.38 23.33 -4.29
C ASP A 53 -31.71 22.00 -3.92
N SER A 54 -30.39 21.91 -4.08
CA SER A 54 -29.61 20.68 -3.92
C SER A 54 -28.50 20.84 -2.89
N GLU A 55 -28.15 19.74 -2.21
CA GLU A 55 -27.03 19.69 -1.28
C GLU A 55 -26.02 18.61 -1.68
N ALA A 56 -24.75 18.97 -1.70
CA ALA A 56 -23.64 18.05 -1.89
C ALA A 56 -22.58 18.26 -0.81
N SER A 57 -22.18 17.17 -0.15
CA SER A 57 -21.12 17.17 0.85
C SER A 57 -19.80 16.72 0.23
N PHE A 58 -18.73 17.39 0.64
CA PHE A 58 -17.35 17.04 0.29
C PHE A 58 -16.62 16.42 1.48
N ALA A 59 -17.38 15.88 2.45
CA ALA A 59 -16.89 15.04 3.54
C ALA A 59 -16.49 13.65 3.02
N THR A 60 -15.55 13.61 2.08
CA THR A 60 -15.19 12.42 1.32
C THR A 60 -13.69 12.22 1.28
N TYR A 61 -13.27 11.01 0.95
CA TYR A 61 -11.88 10.60 1.00
C TYR A 61 -10.92 11.54 0.23
N PHE A 62 -11.29 11.93 -0.99
CA PHE A 62 -10.45 12.79 -1.82
C PHE A 62 -10.65 14.28 -1.61
N ASN A 63 -11.79 14.76 -1.10
CA ASN A 63 -12.09 16.19 -1.06
C ASN A 63 -12.08 16.81 0.34
N ALA A 64 -12.23 16.00 1.40
CA ALA A 64 -11.94 16.45 2.75
C ALA A 64 -10.42 16.65 2.94
N PHE A 65 -10.06 17.60 3.78
CA PHE A 65 -8.68 17.93 4.13
C PHE A 65 -8.27 17.21 5.43
N PRO A 66 -7.21 16.37 5.41
CA PRO A 66 -6.75 15.60 6.58
C PRO A 66 -6.00 16.49 7.58
N ALA A 67 -6.71 17.43 8.20
CA ALA A 67 -6.16 18.55 8.98
C ALA A 67 -5.15 18.14 10.07
N SER A 68 -5.42 17.04 10.78
CA SER A 68 -4.51 16.57 11.84
C SER A 68 -3.13 16.14 11.33
N TYR A 69 -3.03 15.61 10.11
CA TYR A 69 -1.76 15.22 9.48
C TYR A 69 -0.93 16.45 9.13
N TRP A 70 -1.57 17.45 8.50
CA TRP A 70 -0.92 18.72 8.17
C TRP A 70 -0.47 19.48 9.41
N ARG A 71 -1.30 19.53 10.46
CA ARG A 71 -0.91 20.13 11.73
C ARG A 71 0.31 19.44 12.36
N ARG A 72 0.34 18.11 12.32
CA ARG A 72 1.42 17.31 12.92
C ARG A 72 2.73 17.49 12.18
N TRP A 73 2.70 17.40 10.86
CA TRP A 73 3.88 17.20 10.02
C TRP A 73 4.32 18.42 9.21
N SER A 74 3.46 19.42 9.02
CA SER A 74 3.78 20.62 8.24
C SER A 74 3.95 21.88 9.08
N VAL A 75 4.61 22.90 8.54
CA VAL A 75 4.80 24.22 9.18
C VAL A 75 3.51 25.07 9.23
N LEU A 76 2.42 24.62 8.59
CA LEU A 76 1.19 25.39 8.46
C LEU A 76 0.42 25.49 9.79
N THR A 77 -0.09 26.69 10.07
CA THR A 77 -0.97 26.97 11.22
C THR A 77 -2.44 27.14 10.80
N SER A 78 -2.70 27.48 9.55
CA SER A 78 -4.04 27.61 8.97
C SER A 78 -4.03 27.14 7.52
N VAL A 79 -5.22 26.86 6.99
CA VAL A 79 -5.46 26.54 5.58
C VAL A 79 -6.65 27.31 5.05
N VAL A 80 -6.68 27.56 3.74
CA VAL A 80 -7.74 28.30 3.06
C VAL A 80 -8.46 27.38 2.10
N LEU A 81 -9.77 27.26 2.26
CA LEU A 81 -10.63 26.74 1.20
C LEU A 81 -10.92 27.90 0.24
N ARG A 82 -10.62 27.72 -1.05
CA ARG A 82 -11.08 28.63 -2.12
C ARG A 82 -12.05 27.88 -3.01
N VAL A 83 -13.25 28.42 -3.20
CA VAL A 83 -14.27 27.87 -4.10
C VAL A 83 -14.70 28.95 -5.08
N GLU A 84 -14.69 28.61 -6.36
CA GLU A 84 -15.18 29.44 -7.45
C GLU A 84 -16.39 28.77 -8.08
N ILE A 85 -17.51 29.49 -8.16
CA ILE A 85 -18.78 28.97 -8.65
C ILE A 85 -19.38 29.86 -9.73
N ARG A 86 -20.30 29.29 -10.51
CA ARG A 86 -21.29 29.99 -11.32
C ARG A 86 -22.68 29.62 -10.85
N GLY A 87 -23.50 30.60 -10.48
CA GLY A 87 -24.80 30.39 -9.84
C GLY A 87 -24.82 30.81 -8.37
N ASN A 88 -25.95 30.63 -7.68
CA ASN A 88 -26.13 31.06 -6.30
C ASN A 88 -26.11 29.85 -5.37
N ALA A 89 -25.10 29.80 -4.50
CA ALA A 89 -24.98 28.78 -3.47
C ALA A 89 -24.35 29.33 -2.19
N ARG A 90 -24.59 28.60 -1.11
CA ARG A 90 -23.89 28.75 0.17
C ARG A 90 -22.81 27.69 0.28
N VAL A 91 -21.65 28.08 0.80
CA VAL A 91 -20.55 27.15 1.14
C VAL A 91 -20.41 27.14 2.65
N ASP A 92 -20.61 25.97 3.26
CA ASP A 92 -20.48 25.76 4.71
C ASP A 92 -19.27 24.88 5.02
N LEU A 93 -18.45 25.32 5.96
CA LEU A 93 -17.28 24.60 6.45
C LEU A 93 -17.57 23.83 7.72
N TYR A 94 -17.06 22.61 7.76
CA TYR A 94 -17.16 21.73 8.90
C TYR A 94 -15.79 21.16 9.26
N ARG A 95 -15.68 20.76 10.52
CA ARG A 95 -14.59 19.92 11.00
C ARG A 95 -15.09 18.79 11.84
N SER A 96 -14.23 17.81 12.07
CA SER A 96 -14.47 16.73 13.02
C SER A 96 -13.50 16.81 14.21
N LYS A 97 -13.95 16.30 15.35
CA LYS A 97 -13.05 15.87 16.45
C LYS A 97 -12.49 14.48 16.15
N ILE A 98 -11.55 14.02 16.98
CA ILE A 98 -10.94 12.69 16.93
C ILE A 98 -11.95 11.51 16.94
N ASP A 99 -13.16 11.72 17.47
CA ASP A 99 -14.23 10.70 17.56
C ASP A 99 -15.26 10.80 16.42
N GLY A 100 -14.98 11.58 15.38
CA GLY A 100 -15.89 11.81 14.26
C GLY A 100 -17.03 12.80 14.55
N SER A 101 -17.09 13.42 15.73
CA SER A 101 -18.11 14.43 16.03
C SER A 101 -17.95 15.67 15.12
N ARG A 102 -18.96 15.95 14.29
CA ARG A 102 -19.02 17.11 13.38
C ARG A 102 -19.25 18.42 14.14
N ILE A 103 -18.54 19.47 13.73
CA ILE A 103 -18.65 20.85 14.24
C ILE A 103 -18.69 21.79 13.03
N GLY A 104 -19.68 22.67 12.97
CA GLY A 104 -19.70 23.78 12.00
C GLY A 104 -18.68 24.85 12.38
N ILE A 105 -17.85 25.25 11.42
CA ILE A 105 -16.85 26.32 11.59
C ILE A 105 -17.46 27.67 11.19
N GLY A 106 -18.20 27.69 10.08
CA GLY A 106 -18.81 28.87 9.50
C GLY A 106 -19.23 28.59 8.06
N GLY A 107 -19.74 29.61 7.38
CA GLY A 107 -20.15 29.50 5.99
C GLY A 107 -20.93 30.74 5.57
N ASP A 108 -20.89 31.02 4.27
CA ASP A 108 -21.52 32.21 3.71
C ASP A 108 -22.05 31.95 2.30
N LEU A 109 -22.95 32.83 1.85
CA LEU A 109 -23.31 32.91 0.44
C LEU A 109 -22.10 33.37 -0.37
N VAL A 110 -21.85 32.73 -1.50
CA VAL A 110 -20.77 33.17 -2.38
C VAL A 110 -21.17 34.52 -2.99
N PRO A 111 -20.33 35.57 -2.88
CA PRO A 111 -20.59 36.83 -3.55
C PRO A 111 -20.40 36.65 -5.06
N VAL A 112 -21.49 36.76 -5.81
CA VAL A 112 -21.53 36.55 -7.26
C VAL A 112 -21.57 37.90 -7.99
N ASP A 113 -20.76 38.03 -9.03
CA ASP A 113 -20.84 39.15 -9.97
C ASP A 113 -22.15 39.05 -10.79
N PRO A 114 -23.04 40.07 -10.72
CA PRO A 114 -24.34 40.01 -11.39
C PRO A 114 -24.28 39.94 -12.93
N GLU A 115 -23.18 40.37 -13.56
CA GLU A 115 -23.03 40.35 -15.01
C GLU A 115 -22.56 38.98 -15.51
N THR A 116 -21.62 38.36 -14.79
CA THR A 116 -21.05 37.07 -15.20
C THR A 116 -21.72 35.86 -14.56
N GLY A 117 -22.41 36.07 -13.43
CA GLY A 117 -22.94 34.99 -12.60
C GLY A 117 -21.86 34.18 -11.90
N VAL A 118 -20.60 34.63 -11.88
CA VAL A 118 -19.45 33.95 -11.26
C VAL A 118 -19.08 34.61 -9.94
N GLY A 119 -18.77 33.80 -8.93
CA GLY A 119 -18.36 34.25 -7.61
C GLY A 119 -17.22 33.41 -7.03
N VAL A 120 -16.45 34.01 -6.13
CA VAL A 120 -15.36 33.34 -5.41
C VAL A 120 -15.54 33.58 -3.92
N ILE A 121 -15.40 32.52 -3.12
CA ILE A 121 -15.33 32.60 -1.67
C ILE A 121 -14.02 31.98 -1.18
N GLU A 122 -13.40 32.62 -0.19
CA GLU A 122 -12.23 32.13 0.53
C GLU A 122 -12.53 32.05 2.01
N LEU A 123 -12.31 30.88 2.59
CA LEU A 123 -12.58 30.59 4.00
C LEU A 123 -11.31 30.04 4.66
N GLU A 124 -10.66 30.85 5.50
CA GLU A 124 -9.47 30.45 6.26
C GLU A 124 -9.87 29.74 7.56
N THR A 125 -9.22 28.61 7.84
CA THR A 125 -9.47 27.77 9.02
C THR A 125 -8.19 27.47 9.78
N ASP A 126 -8.24 27.64 11.10
CA ASP A 126 -7.15 27.32 12.03
C ASP A 126 -6.93 25.79 12.16
N LEU A 127 -5.66 25.36 12.11
CA LEU A 127 -5.26 23.97 12.35
C LEU A 127 -5.00 23.66 13.83
N GLY A 128 -5.02 24.65 14.73
CA GLY A 128 -4.81 24.48 16.17
C GLY A 128 -5.58 23.29 16.81
N PRO A 129 -6.89 23.11 16.55
CA PRO A 129 -7.74 22.10 17.20
C PRO A 129 -7.58 20.63 16.74
N PHE A 130 -6.54 20.28 15.98
CA PHE A 130 -6.39 18.96 15.34
C PHE A 130 -5.15 18.16 15.81
N GLU A 131 -4.81 18.21 17.09
CA GLU A 131 -3.58 17.59 17.65
C GLU A 131 -3.48 16.08 17.37
N ASP A 132 -4.55 15.34 17.66
CA ASP A 132 -4.59 13.89 17.64
C ASP A 132 -5.67 13.32 16.71
N GLY A 133 -6.38 14.18 15.99
CA GLY A 133 -7.33 13.77 14.96
C GLY A 133 -8.17 14.90 14.39
N GLY A 134 -8.89 14.55 13.32
CA GLY A 134 -9.90 15.38 12.68
C GLY A 134 -9.55 15.79 11.25
N TRP A 135 -10.63 16.05 10.53
CA TRP A 135 -10.71 16.49 9.14
C TRP A 135 -11.41 17.84 9.05
N ILE A 136 -11.16 18.57 7.96
CA ILE A 136 -11.95 19.75 7.55
C ILE A 136 -12.59 19.42 6.21
N TRP A 137 -13.84 19.79 5.99
CA TRP A 137 -14.50 19.68 4.69
C TRP A 137 -15.49 20.83 4.50
N PHE A 138 -16.09 20.90 3.32
CA PHE A 138 -17.18 21.82 3.03
C PHE A 138 -18.38 21.11 2.42
N ASP A 139 -19.55 21.71 2.58
CA ASP A 139 -20.76 21.32 1.87
C ASP A 139 -21.24 22.51 1.04
N VAL A 140 -21.92 22.23 -0.07
CA VAL A 140 -22.51 23.24 -0.95
C VAL A 140 -24.02 23.02 -0.99
N THR A 141 -24.77 24.05 -0.61
CA THR A 141 -26.22 24.08 -0.70
C THR A 141 -26.62 25.13 -1.73
N THR A 142 -27.30 24.72 -2.78
CA THR A 142 -27.65 25.56 -3.92
C THR A 142 -29.04 26.19 -3.77
N ASP A 143 -29.16 27.46 -4.15
CA ASP A 143 -30.44 28.13 -4.35
C ASP A 143 -30.85 28.00 -5.83
N SER A 144 -29.95 28.38 -6.75
CA SER A 144 -30.10 28.13 -8.18
C SER A 144 -29.15 27.03 -8.65
N ALA A 145 -29.41 26.47 -9.83
CA ALA A 145 -28.48 25.53 -10.45
C ALA A 145 -27.08 26.15 -10.50
N THR A 146 -26.11 25.45 -9.90
CA THR A 146 -24.79 26.01 -9.60
C THR A 146 -23.72 25.07 -10.11
N GLU A 147 -22.72 25.62 -10.79
CA GLU A 147 -21.50 24.91 -11.17
C GLU A 147 -20.35 25.35 -10.27
N ILE A 148 -19.70 24.41 -9.60
CA ILE A 148 -18.38 24.64 -9.00
C ILE A 148 -17.38 24.57 -10.15
N LEU A 149 -16.79 25.71 -10.50
CA LEU A 149 -15.83 25.85 -11.58
C LEU A 149 -14.44 25.38 -11.17
N SER A 150 -14.05 25.67 -9.94
CA SER A 150 -12.85 25.14 -9.30
C SER A 150 -12.97 25.23 -7.78
N ALA A 151 -12.32 24.31 -7.07
CA ALA A 151 -12.15 24.42 -5.63
C ALA A 151 -10.83 23.77 -5.20
N GLY A 152 -10.28 24.23 -4.09
CA GLY A 152 -9.05 23.67 -3.53
C GLY A 152 -8.72 24.18 -2.14
N TRP A 153 -7.84 23.43 -1.48
CA TRP A 153 -7.23 23.78 -0.21
C TRP A 153 -5.86 24.39 -0.46
N TYR A 154 -5.58 25.53 0.17
CA TYR A 154 -4.40 26.33 -0.04
C TYR A 154 -3.71 26.66 1.28
N ALA A 155 -2.38 26.80 1.24
CA ALA A 155 -1.62 27.46 2.28
C ALA A 155 -1.75 28.98 2.17
N THR A 156 -1.55 29.66 3.30
CA THR A 156 -1.51 31.13 3.41
C THR A 156 -0.12 31.72 3.11
N VAL A 157 0.86 30.87 2.81
CA VAL A 157 2.27 31.23 2.59
C VAL A 157 2.87 30.38 1.49
N GLU A 158 3.90 30.89 0.83
CA GLU A 158 4.73 30.10 -0.08
C GLU A 158 5.55 29.05 0.70
N PRO A 159 5.85 27.89 0.10
CA PRO A 159 6.73 26.91 0.72
C PRO A 159 8.13 27.49 0.91
N GLY A 160 8.77 27.13 2.03
CA GLY A 160 10.06 27.67 2.43
C GLY A 160 10.03 29.07 3.09
N ALA A 161 8.88 29.77 3.09
CA ALA A 161 8.72 31.02 3.83
C ALA A 161 8.85 30.76 5.34
N GLY A 162 10.00 31.13 5.91
CA GLY A 162 10.37 30.85 7.31
C GLY A 162 11.69 30.08 7.49
N SER A 163 12.33 29.64 6.40
CA SER A 163 13.65 28.99 6.42
C SER A 163 14.77 29.97 6.03
N GLU A 164 15.24 30.80 6.97
CA GLU A 164 16.42 31.67 6.74
C GLU A 164 17.77 30.91 6.67
N ALA A 165 17.77 29.57 6.55
CA ALA A 165 18.95 28.75 6.83
C ALA A 165 19.72 28.16 5.63
N ASN A 166 19.22 28.20 4.39
CA ASN A 166 19.89 27.47 3.29
C ASN A 166 20.17 28.35 2.04
N GLY A 167 21.31 29.06 2.08
CA GLY A 167 22.22 29.34 0.94
C GLY A 167 21.73 30.22 -0.24
N PRO A 168 22.58 31.12 -0.78
CA PRO A 168 22.19 31.97 -1.89
C PRO A 168 22.38 31.28 -3.25
N ASN A 169 21.39 31.47 -4.12
CA ASN A 169 21.47 31.53 -5.59
C ASN A 169 21.21 30.22 -6.39
N ARG A 170 20.09 30.19 -7.12
CA ARG A 170 19.92 29.85 -8.56
C ARG A 170 18.50 29.32 -8.86
N ASP A 171 17.81 29.89 -9.86
CA ASP A 171 16.60 29.38 -10.55
C ASP A 171 15.68 28.43 -9.74
N SER A 172 15.30 28.87 -8.54
CA SER A 172 15.01 27.99 -7.39
C SER A 172 13.64 27.32 -7.39
N ALA A 173 12.71 27.74 -8.25
CA ALA A 173 11.33 27.25 -8.21
C ALA A 173 11.20 25.81 -8.74
N ARG A 174 11.89 25.46 -9.84
CA ARG A 174 11.88 24.08 -10.38
C ARG A 174 12.64 23.11 -9.48
N ILE A 175 13.79 23.54 -8.95
CA ILE A 175 14.63 22.73 -8.05
C ILE A 175 13.92 22.43 -6.71
N GLN A 176 12.87 23.17 -6.34
CA GLN A 176 12.05 22.88 -5.15
C GLN A 176 10.77 22.07 -5.44
N ASN A 177 10.41 21.89 -6.71
CA ASN A 177 9.15 21.24 -7.11
C ASN A 177 9.36 19.93 -7.88
N GLY A 178 10.58 19.67 -8.35
CA GLY A 178 10.92 18.53 -9.19
C GLY A 178 10.71 17.17 -8.51
N VAL A 179 10.07 16.25 -9.23
CA VAL A 179 9.86 14.86 -8.81
C VAL A 179 10.46 13.92 -9.84
N THR A 180 11.33 13.02 -9.39
CA THR A 180 11.72 11.83 -10.16
C THR A 180 10.78 10.69 -9.77
N VAL A 181 9.99 10.17 -10.72
CA VAL A 181 9.08 9.03 -10.49
C VAL A 181 9.80 7.74 -10.85
N GLY A 182 9.67 6.70 -10.02
CA GLY A 182 10.23 5.39 -10.28
C GLY A 182 9.16 4.30 -10.32
N ILE A 183 9.13 3.50 -11.40
CA ILE A 183 8.17 2.42 -11.61
C ILE A 183 8.93 1.16 -12.04
N PRO A 184 9.23 0.20 -11.14
CA PRO A 184 9.78 -1.07 -11.55
C PRO A 184 8.70 -1.91 -12.24
N THR A 185 9.07 -2.70 -13.25
CA THR A 185 8.11 -3.56 -13.95
C THR A 185 8.67 -4.94 -14.26
N PHE A 186 7.78 -5.94 -14.23
CA PHE A 186 8.12 -7.33 -14.57
C PHE A 186 6.94 -8.02 -15.29
N ASN A 187 7.06 -8.19 -16.60
CA ASN A 187 6.10 -8.93 -17.44
C ASN A 187 4.65 -8.40 -17.41
N ARG A 188 4.47 -7.12 -17.08
CA ARG A 188 3.18 -6.41 -17.07
C ARG A 188 3.20 -5.17 -17.98
N PRO A 189 3.55 -5.35 -19.26
CA PRO A 189 3.75 -4.22 -20.16
C PRO A 189 2.49 -3.34 -20.32
N THR A 190 1.30 -3.94 -20.36
CA THR A 190 0.02 -3.21 -20.45
C THR A 190 -0.21 -2.29 -19.25
N ASP A 191 0.05 -2.79 -18.04
CA ASP A 191 -0.11 -2.01 -16.80
C ASP A 191 0.94 -0.88 -16.75
N ALA A 192 2.19 -1.18 -17.09
CA ALA A 192 3.27 -0.20 -17.16
C ALA A 192 2.97 0.95 -18.15
N VAL A 193 2.45 0.65 -19.35
CA VAL A 193 2.02 1.70 -20.31
C VAL A 193 0.89 2.55 -19.75
N ALA A 194 -0.09 1.94 -19.09
CA ALA A 194 -1.19 2.67 -18.45
C ALA A 194 -0.68 3.61 -17.33
N ALA A 195 0.28 3.16 -16.52
CA ALA A 195 0.93 3.99 -15.51
C ALA A 195 1.68 5.17 -16.13
N LEU A 196 2.49 4.94 -17.18
CA LEU A 196 3.19 6.01 -17.90
C LEU A 196 2.22 7.07 -18.47
N ALA A 197 1.13 6.63 -19.12
CA ALA A 197 0.13 7.53 -19.66
C ALA A 197 -0.58 8.36 -18.57
N ALA A 198 -0.84 7.75 -17.40
CA ALA A 198 -1.48 8.43 -16.29
C ALA A 198 -0.64 9.58 -15.72
N LEU A 199 0.70 9.46 -15.70
CA LEU A 199 1.61 10.51 -15.23
C LEU A 199 1.51 11.80 -16.05
N THR A 200 1.17 11.70 -17.33
CA THR A 200 1.02 12.87 -18.22
C THR A 200 -0.43 13.30 -18.42
N SER A 201 -1.40 12.61 -17.80
CA SER A 201 -2.83 12.87 -17.98
C SER A 201 -3.32 14.16 -17.33
N ASP A 202 -2.60 14.65 -16.31
CA ASP A 202 -2.87 15.91 -15.62
C ASP A 202 -1.73 16.90 -15.89
N PRO A 203 -2.01 18.07 -16.49
CA PRO A 203 -0.97 19.05 -16.81
C PRO A 203 -0.14 19.52 -15.61
N LEU A 204 -0.74 19.66 -14.42
CA LEU A 204 -0.03 20.11 -13.22
C LEU A 204 0.91 19.04 -12.67
N VAL A 205 0.53 17.76 -12.80
CA VAL A 205 1.41 16.63 -12.47
C VAL A 205 2.53 16.53 -13.49
N ASN A 206 2.20 16.64 -14.77
CA ASN A 206 3.17 16.57 -15.84
C ASN A 206 4.27 17.65 -15.72
N GLU A 207 3.91 18.85 -15.23
CA GLU A 207 4.84 19.96 -15.03
C GLU A 207 5.90 19.69 -13.95
N VAL A 208 5.55 18.97 -12.89
CA VAL A 208 6.45 18.72 -11.74
C VAL A 208 7.32 17.47 -11.90
N ILE A 209 7.03 16.61 -12.89
CA ILE A 209 7.82 15.41 -13.17
C ILE A 209 9.06 15.79 -14.00
N ASP A 210 10.23 15.66 -13.39
CA ASP A 210 11.53 15.87 -14.04
C ASP A 210 11.97 14.65 -14.83
N ALA A 211 11.73 13.45 -14.28
CA ALA A 211 12.16 12.19 -14.86
C ALA A 211 11.23 11.04 -14.43
N VAL A 212 11.14 10.02 -15.28
CA VAL A 212 10.48 8.74 -15.00
C VAL A 212 11.49 7.63 -15.24
N LEU A 213 11.81 6.88 -14.18
CA LEU A 213 12.79 5.81 -14.18
C LEU A 213 12.08 4.45 -14.12
N MET A 214 12.28 3.61 -15.13
CA MET A 214 11.60 2.32 -15.24
C MET A 214 12.60 1.17 -15.42
N PRO A 215 12.99 0.49 -14.34
CA PRO A 215 13.68 -0.79 -14.42
C PRO A 215 12.74 -1.86 -15.02
N ASP A 216 12.98 -2.24 -16.28
CA ASP A 216 12.27 -3.34 -16.95
C ASP A 216 13.01 -4.64 -16.70
N GLN A 217 12.51 -5.38 -15.71
CA GLN A 217 13.08 -6.65 -15.24
C GLN A 217 12.50 -7.87 -15.99
N GLY A 218 11.56 -7.64 -16.91
CA GLY A 218 10.76 -8.67 -17.57
C GLY A 218 11.38 -9.20 -18.85
N THR A 219 10.76 -10.26 -19.38
CA THR A 219 11.03 -10.79 -20.73
C THR A 219 10.00 -10.29 -21.75
N ARG A 220 8.79 -9.94 -21.29
CA ARG A 220 7.81 -9.16 -22.05
C ARG A 220 8.06 -7.68 -21.80
N LYS A 221 8.67 -7.00 -22.76
CA LYS A 221 9.16 -5.63 -22.60
C LYS A 221 8.07 -4.59 -22.78
N VAL A 222 8.11 -3.53 -21.97
CA VAL A 222 7.15 -2.41 -22.03
C VAL A 222 7.21 -1.70 -23.38
N LYS A 223 8.40 -1.55 -23.94
CA LYS A 223 8.63 -0.88 -25.23
C LYS A 223 7.94 -1.55 -26.41
N ASP A 224 7.55 -2.83 -26.26
CA ASP A 224 6.91 -3.63 -27.31
C ASP A 224 5.37 -3.63 -27.20
N GLU A 225 4.81 -2.92 -26.20
CA GLU A 225 3.37 -2.90 -25.91
C GLU A 225 2.61 -1.84 -26.73
N PRO A 226 1.38 -2.14 -27.19
CA PRO A 226 0.49 -1.13 -27.74
C PRO A 226 0.29 0.07 -26.80
N GLY A 227 0.37 1.28 -27.35
CA GLY A 227 0.24 2.53 -26.59
C GLY A 227 1.57 3.05 -25.99
N TYR A 228 2.63 2.24 -25.98
CA TYR A 228 3.94 2.67 -25.47
C TYR A 228 4.46 3.92 -26.18
N THR A 229 4.41 3.96 -27.52
CA THR A 229 4.93 5.09 -28.30
C THR A 229 4.30 6.42 -27.88
N GLU A 230 2.97 6.46 -27.72
CA GLU A 230 2.25 7.68 -27.30
C GLU A 230 2.63 8.10 -25.87
N ALA A 231 2.67 7.14 -24.93
CA ALA A 231 3.05 7.42 -23.55
C ALA A 231 4.51 7.89 -23.43
N ALA A 232 5.42 7.29 -24.20
CA ALA A 232 6.82 7.67 -24.25
C ALA A 232 7.03 9.05 -24.91
N GLU A 233 6.32 9.35 -25.99
CA GLU A 233 6.37 10.66 -26.65
C GLU A 233 5.87 11.80 -25.73
N ALA A 234 4.83 11.54 -24.92
CA ALA A 234 4.33 12.52 -23.95
C ALA A 234 5.33 12.84 -22.82
N LEU A 235 6.16 11.86 -22.44
CA LEU A 235 7.23 12.04 -21.46
C LEU A 235 8.51 12.61 -22.08
N GLY A 236 8.79 12.28 -23.35
CA GLY A 236 9.98 12.71 -24.08
C GLY A 236 11.27 12.20 -23.43
N ASP A 237 12.29 13.05 -23.40
CA ASP A 237 13.62 12.73 -22.84
C ASP A 237 13.63 12.47 -21.33
N ARG A 238 12.50 12.69 -20.65
CA ARG A 238 12.34 12.43 -19.21
C ARG A 238 12.17 10.94 -18.89
N LEU A 239 11.76 10.12 -19.85
CA LEU A 239 11.57 8.68 -19.64
C LEU A 239 12.89 7.92 -19.85
N HIS A 240 13.30 7.17 -18.83
CA HIS A 240 14.48 6.30 -18.87
C HIS A 240 14.08 4.86 -18.52
N ILE A 241 14.24 3.94 -19.47
CA ILE A 241 14.02 2.52 -19.26
C ILE A 241 15.36 1.82 -19.08
N PHE A 242 15.47 0.99 -18.03
CA PHE A 242 16.67 0.23 -17.70
C PHE A 242 16.39 -1.27 -17.80
N ASP A 243 16.93 -1.92 -18.82
CA ASP A 243 16.89 -3.38 -18.93
C ASP A 243 17.80 -4.01 -17.85
N GLN A 244 17.25 -4.91 -17.03
CA GLN A 244 18.02 -5.69 -16.06
C GLN A 244 17.40 -7.08 -15.81
N GLY A 245 18.13 -7.96 -15.13
CA GLY A 245 17.58 -9.24 -14.67
C GLY A 245 16.51 -9.08 -13.59
N ASN A 246 15.76 -10.14 -13.31
CA ASN A 246 14.77 -10.12 -12.23
C ASN A 246 15.45 -10.13 -10.85
N LEU A 247 15.51 -8.96 -10.22
CA LEU A 247 16.05 -8.75 -8.87
C LEU A 247 14.93 -8.43 -7.86
N GLY A 248 13.67 -8.69 -8.25
CA GLY A 248 12.48 -8.42 -7.45
C GLY A 248 12.20 -6.93 -7.25
N GLY A 249 11.29 -6.61 -6.33
CA GLY A 249 10.98 -5.25 -5.92
C GLY A 249 12.23 -4.53 -5.40
N SER A 250 12.99 -5.15 -4.51
CA SER A 250 14.16 -4.50 -3.90
C SER A 250 15.20 -4.07 -4.94
N GLY A 251 15.45 -4.90 -5.96
CA GLY A 251 16.37 -4.54 -7.04
C GLY A 251 15.81 -3.50 -8.02
N GLY A 252 14.50 -3.50 -8.27
CA GLY A 252 13.83 -2.46 -9.06
C GLY A 252 13.92 -1.10 -8.38
N TYR A 253 13.48 -1.00 -7.13
CA TYR A 253 13.54 0.25 -6.37
C TYR A 253 14.97 0.70 -6.08
N SER A 254 15.90 -0.21 -5.80
CA SER A 254 17.32 0.15 -5.69
C SER A 254 17.88 0.73 -6.99
N ARG A 255 17.47 0.20 -8.15
CA ARG A 255 17.86 0.76 -9.44
C ARG A 255 17.31 2.17 -9.63
N ILE A 256 16.06 2.42 -9.23
CA ILE A 256 15.45 3.76 -9.27
C ILE A 256 16.28 4.75 -8.45
N LEU A 257 16.58 4.46 -7.19
CA LEU A 257 17.38 5.39 -6.37
C LEU A 257 18.81 5.53 -6.89
N TYR A 258 19.44 4.44 -7.33
CA TYR A 258 20.77 4.49 -7.92
C TYR A 258 20.82 5.44 -9.12
N GLU A 259 19.86 5.32 -10.04
CA GLU A 259 19.79 6.13 -11.24
C GLU A 259 19.31 7.56 -10.97
N ALA A 260 18.36 7.76 -10.05
CA ALA A 260 17.91 9.10 -9.64
C ALA A 260 19.07 9.92 -9.05
N LEU A 261 19.91 9.30 -8.21
CA LEU A 261 21.07 9.96 -7.64
C LEU A 261 22.18 10.25 -8.66
N ARG A 262 22.12 9.65 -9.86
CA ARG A 262 23.13 9.78 -10.92
C ARG A 262 22.68 10.66 -12.08
N LEU A 263 21.40 10.60 -12.45
CA LEU A 263 20.85 11.18 -13.67
C LEU A 263 20.01 12.43 -13.42
N THR A 264 19.55 12.65 -12.19
CA THR A 264 18.61 13.72 -11.88
C THR A 264 19.09 14.53 -10.68
N ASP A 265 18.58 15.76 -10.58
CA ASP A 265 18.78 16.68 -9.44
C ASP A 265 17.46 16.94 -8.70
N SER A 266 16.42 16.10 -8.92
CA SER A 266 15.11 16.30 -8.31
C SER A 266 15.21 16.27 -6.78
N PRO A 267 14.61 17.22 -6.05
CA PRO A 267 14.59 17.22 -4.59
C PRO A 267 13.77 16.06 -4.01
N TYR A 268 12.84 15.51 -4.79
CA TYR A 268 11.97 14.42 -4.37
C TYR A 268 12.02 13.25 -5.35
N ILE A 269 11.95 12.05 -4.79
CA ILE A 269 11.86 10.80 -5.53
C ILE A 269 10.56 10.12 -5.10
N LEU A 270 9.72 9.75 -6.06
CA LEU A 270 8.44 9.08 -5.80
C LEU A 270 8.50 7.66 -6.34
N TYR A 271 8.44 6.68 -5.44
CA TYR A 271 8.20 5.29 -5.82
C TYR A 271 6.73 5.07 -6.12
N MET A 272 6.46 4.33 -7.19
CA MET A 272 5.16 3.81 -7.57
C MET A 272 5.30 2.37 -8.11
N ASP A 273 4.20 1.63 -8.16
CA ASP A 273 4.13 0.29 -8.81
C ASP A 273 3.64 0.39 -10.27
N ASP A 274 3.78 -0.70 -11.04
CA ASP A 274 3.29 -0.78 -12.42
C ASP A 274 1.80 -1.20 -12.51
N ASP A 275 1.32 -2.07 -11.62
CA ASP A 275 -0.05 -2.59 -11.59
C ASP A 275 -1.02 -1.75 -10.73
N ILE A 276 -0.97 -0.44 -10.93
CA ILE A 276 -1.79 0.55 -10.24
C ILE A 276 -2.69 1.35 -11.18
N MET A 277 -3.81 1.84 -10.65
CA MET A 277 -4.52 2.96 -11.22
C MET A 277 -4.22 4.22 -10.40
N ILE A 278 -3.76 5.27 -11.06
CA ILE A 278 -3.26 6.49 -10.41
C ILE A 278 -4.39 7.53 -10.34
N GLU A 279 -4.57 8.13 -9.15
CA GLU A 279 -5.22 9.44 -9.02
C GLU A 279 -4.12 10.52 -9.13
N PRO A 280 -4.01 11.27 -10.25
CA PRO A 280 -2.85 12.13 -10.47
C PRO A 280 -2.68 13.20 -9.38
N ASP A 281 -3.78 13.74 -8.83
CA ASP A 281 -3.73 14.74 -7.76
C ASP A 281 -3.03 14.23 -6.49
N SER A 282 -3.02 12.91 -6.25
CA SER A 282 -2.27 12.31 -5.14
C SER A 282 -0.77 12.63 -5.20
N ILE A 283 -0.18 12.73 -6.40
CA ILE A 283 1.23 13.09 -6.58
C ILE A 283 1.48 14.52 -6.09
N LEU A 284 0.58 15.45 -6.44
CA LEU A 284 0.67 16.85 -6.03
C LEU A 284 0.46 17.01 -4.52
N ARG A 285 -0.46 16.25 -3.92
CA ARG A 285 -0.68 16.25 -2.46
C ARG A 285 0.57 15.77 -1.72
N ALA A 286 1.22 14.72 -2.22
CA ALA A 286 2.45 14.18 -1.63
C ALA A 286 3.59 15.20 -1.73
N LEU A 287 3.73 15.84 -2.89
CA LEU A 287 4.70 16.91 -3.11
C LEU A 287 4.42 18.11 -2.21
N ALA A 288 3.16 18.53 -2.09
CA ALA A 288 2.78 19.67 -1.27
C ALA A 288 3.13 19.44 0.21
N LEU A 289 2.77 18.27 0.78
CA LEU A 289 3.14 17.98 2.16
C LEU A 289 4.66 17.92 2.35
N SER A 290 5.38 17.34 1.39
CA SER A 290 6.85 17.26 1.43
C SER A 290 7.52 18.65 1.41
N ARG A 291 6.94 19.62 0.69
CA ARG A 291 7.43 21.02 0.62
C ARG A 291 7.13 21.82 1.88
N PHE A 292 6.02 21.51 2.56
CA PHE A 292 5.62 22.18 3.80
C PHE A 292 6.03 21.42 5.07
N ALA A 293 6.73 20.28 4.95
CA ALA A 293 7.12 19.46 6.09
C ALA A 293 8.01 20.23 7.08
N LYS A 294 7.81 20.02 8.39
CA LYS A 294 8.60 20.65 9.46
C LYS A 294 10.07 20.23 9.44
N ALA A 295 10.32 19.01 8.97
CA ALA A 295 11.61 18.40 8.76
C ALA A 295 11.47 17.42 7.59
N PRO A 296 12.57 17.06 6.90
CA PRO A 296 12.51 16.08 5.81
C PRO A 296 11.93 14.76 6.31
N MET A 297 11.06 14.15 5.52
CA MET A 297 10.28 12.98 5.93
C MET A 297 9.76 12.21 4.73
N LEU A 298 9.40 10.95 4.95
CA LEU A 298 8.75 10.09 3.97
C LEU A 298 7.25 10.38 3.95
N VAL A 299 6.70 10.66 2.77
CA VAL A 299 5.27 10.90 2.56
C VAL A 299 4.67 9.74 1.76
N GLY A 300 3.95 8.86 2.46
CA GLY A 300 3.31 7.67 1.91
C GLY A 300 1.87 7.92 1.46
N GLY A 301 1.51 7.37 0.31
CA GLY A 301 0.14 7.23 -0.14
C GLY A 301 -0.51 5.96 0.39
N GLN A 302 -1.81 6.04 0.67
CA GLN A 302 -2.66 4.90 0.99
C GLN A 302 -2.98 4.08 -0.26
N MET A 303 -3.46 2.86 -0.04
CA MET A 303 -3.90 1.95 -1.10
C MET A 303 -5.42 1.79 -1.05
N LEU A 304 -6.10 2.15 -2.13
CA LEU A 304 -7.47 1.74 -2.40
C LEU A 304 -7.46 0.39 -3.13
N ASN A 305 -8.47 -0.45 -2.93
CA ASN A 305 -8.54 -1.76 -3.56
C ASN A 305 -8.92 -1.64 -5.04
N LEU A 306 -8.08 -2.14 -5.96
CA LEU A 306 -8.34 -2.07 -7.40
C LEU A 306 -9.57 -2.88 -7.84
N GLN A 307 -9.95 -3.94 -7.10
CA GLN A 307 -11.11 -4.78 -7.40
C GLN A 307 -12.40 -4.23 -6.79
N GLU A 308 -12.31 -3.66 -5.59
CA GLU A 308 -13.41 -3.00 -4.86
C GLU A 308 -13.08 -1.52 -4.66
N ARG A 309 -13.30 -0.73 -5.72
CA ARG A 309 -12.68 0.60 -5.88
C ARG A 309 -13.13 1.68 -4.89
N SER A 310 -14.13 1.45 -4.05
CA SER A 310 -14.50 2.33 -2.94
C SER A 310 -13.85 1.95 -1.60
N HIS A 311 -13.08 0.86 -1.56
CA HIS A 311 -12.52 0.31 -0.32
C HIS A 311 -11.10 0.81 -0.09
N LEU A 312 -10.85 1.34 1.10
CA LEU A 312 -9.51 1.63 1.61
C LEU A 312 -8.92 0.37 2.25
N HIS A 313 -7.72 -0.01 1.81
CA HIS A 313 -7.02 -1.15 2.37
C HIS A 313 -6.81 -0.99 3.88
N CYS A 314 -6.19 0.11 4.32
CA CYS A 314 -6.12 0.52 5.72
C CYS A 314 -5.65 1.98 5.83
N MET A 315 -5.80 2.58 7.01
CA MET A 315 -5.33 3.95 7.27
C MET A 315 -3.81 4.05 7.46
N GLY A 316 -3.16 2.98 7.89
CA GLY A 316 -1.74 2.94 8.20
C GLY A 316 -1.33 1.67 8.96
N GLU A 317 -0.05 1.33 8.88
CA GLU A 317 0.52 0.11 9.43
C GLU A 317 1.74 0.40 10.33
N VAL A 318 1.99 -0.49 11.29
CA VAL A 318 3.12 -0.45 12.23
C VAL A 318 3.72 -1.85 12.38
N ILE A 319 4.82 -1.96 13.10
CA ILE A 319 5.43 -3.24 13.46
C ILE A 319 5.00 -3.62 14.87
N ASP A 320 4.42 -4.81 15.01
CA ASP A 320 4.29 -5.45 16.31
C ASP A 320 5.68 -5.90 16.77
N HIS A 321 6.35 -5.09 17.60
CA HIS A 321 7.73 -5.33 18.05
C HIS A 321 7.92 -6.60 18.91
N HIS A 322 6.84 -7.17 19.45
CA HIS A 322 6.92 -8.43 20.20
C HIS A 322 7.18 -9.60 19.24
N LYS A 323 6.35 -9.72 18.20
CA LYS A 323 6.52 -10.77 17.19
C LYS A 323 7.34 -10.30 15.98
N PHE A 324 7.71 -9.03 15.87
CA PHE A 324 8.36 -8.42 14.72
C PHE A 324 7.63 -8.75 13.40
N MET A 325 6.40 -8.26 13.26
CA MET A 325 5.58 -8.45 12.05
C MET A 325 4.78 -7.17 11.85
N TRP A 326 4.70 -6.68 10.61
CA TRP A 326 3.81 -5.57 10.30
C TRP A 326 2.36 -5.94 10.60
N THR A 327 1.57 -4.94 10.94
CA THR A 327 0.16 -5.06 11.33
C THR A 327 -0.51 -3.70 11.15
N ALA A 328 -1.83 -3.68 11.10
CA ALA A 328 -2.60 -2.45 11.26
C ALA A 328 -2.13 -1.67 12.49
N ALA A 329 -2.01 -0.36 12.34
CA ALA A 329 -1.75 0.55 13.45
C ALA A 329 -2.89 0.47 14.50
N PRO A 330 -2.66 0.91 15.75
CA PRO A 330 -3.73 1.01 16.73
C PRO A 330 -4.92 1.81 16.19
N PHE A 331 -6.14 1.32 16.44
CA PHE A 331 -7.40 1.90 15.93
C PHE A 331 -7.55 1.86 14.40
N VAL A 332 -6.84 0.99 13.70
CA VAL A 332 -7.01 0.77 12.27
C VAL A 332 -7.66 -0.58 12.02
N GLU A 333 -8.67 -0.57 11.17
CA GLU A 333 -9.26 -1.75 10.57
C GLU A 333 -8.88 -1.80 9.09
N TYR A 334 -8.81 -3.02 8.54
CA TYR A 334 -8.60 -3.21 7.11
C TYR A 334 -9.94 -3.15 6.38
N ASP A 335 -9.90 -2.77 5.11
CA ASP A 335 -11.01 -2.89 4.15
C ASP A 335 -12.23 -2.01 4.48
N HIS A 336 -12.01 -0.69 4.61
CA HIS A 336 -13.07 0.28 4.86
C HIS A 336 -13.77 0.69 3.57
N ASP A 337 -15.04 0.34 3.40
CA ASP A 337 -15.87 0.73 2.25
C ASP A 337 -16.55 2.10 2.45
N PHE A 338 -16.04 3.12 1.74
CA PHE A 338 -16.61 4.47 1.80
C PHE A 338 -18.01 4.60 1.17
N SER A 339 -18.40 3.66 0.29
CA SER A 339 -19.73 3.69 -0.35
C SER A 339 -20.85 3.28 0.60
N LYS A 340 -20.51 2.47 1.60
CA LYS A 340 -21.42 1.96 2.62
C LYS A 340 -21.29 2.70 3.93
N TYR A 341 -20.06 3.06 4.30
CA TYR A 341 -19.74 3.80 5.53
C TYR A 341 -19.03 5.10 5.15
N PRO A 342 -19.80 6.15 4.81
CA PRO A 342 -19.23 7.46 4.49
C PRO A 342 -18.31 7.96 5.61
N LEU A 343 -17.42 8.91 5.29
CA LEU A 343 -16.52 9.48 6.30
C LEU A 343 -17.31 10.05 7.50
N THR A 344 -18.52 10.56 7.28
CA THR A 344 -19.39 11.11 8.32
C THR A 344 -20.15 10.07 9.15
N ASP A 345 -20.05 8.77 8.85
CA ASP A 345 -20.67 7.70 9.64
C ASP A 345 -19.96 7.57 10.99
N ARG A 346 -20.62 8.01 12.07
CA ARG A 346 -20.03 7.99 13.41
C ARG A 346 -19.90 6.59 14.02
N ASP A 347 -20.70 5.64 13.57
CA ASP A 347 -20.72 4.31 14.16
C ASP A 347 -19.63 3.43 13.53
N ASN A 348 -19.40 3.57 12.22
CA ASN A 348 -18.46 2.73 11.48
C ASN A 348 -17.16 3.44 11.08
N SER A 349 -17.16 4.77 10.90
CA SER A 349 -16.02 5.53 10.39
C SER A 349 -15.28 6.37 11.44
N SER A 350 -15.70 6.34 12.72
CA SER A 350 -15.11 7.19 13.78
C SER A 350 -13.59 7.06 13.91
N HIS A 351 -13.04 5.86 13.66
CA HIS A 351 -11.60 5.62 13.69
C HIS A 351 -10.82 6.34 12.58
N LEU A 352 -11.45 6.63 11.43
CA LEU A 352 -10.84 7.39 10.34
C LEU A 352 -10.58 8.86 10.71
N HIS A 353 -11.19 9.36 11.79
CA HIS A 353 -10.97 10.71 12.30
C HIS A 353 -9.79 10.81 13.26
N ARG A 354 -9.13 9.70 13.59
CA ARG A 354 -7.87 9.71 14.35
C ARG A 354 -6.71 10.04 13.42
N ARG A 355 -5.71 10.76 13.92
CA ARG A 355 -4.40 10.76 13.27
C ARG A 355 -3.74 9.42 13.54
N ILE A 356 -3.50 8.65 12.49
CA ILE A 356 -2.83 7.37 12.56
C ILE A 356 -1.35 7.57 12.27
N ASP A 357 -0.53 7.27 13.28
CA ASP A 357 0.93 7.24 13.14
C ASP A 357 1.37 5.85 12.66
N VAL A 358 2.41 5.83 11.82
CA VAL A 358 2.91 4.64 11.12
C VAL A 358 4.40 4.45 11.36
N GLU A 359 4.90 3.25 11.12
CA GLU A 359 6.35 2.96 11.13
C GLU A 359 6.93 2.78 9.72
N GLY A 360 6.09 2.90 8.69
CA GLY A 360 6.46 2.78 7.29
C GLY A 360 5.27 2.92 6.35
N ASN A 361 5.53 2.88 5.06
CA ASN A 361 4.53 2.86 4.00
C ASN A 361 5.03 1.97 2.86
N GLY A 362 4.14 1.20 2.26
CA GLY A 362 4.50 0.41 1.09
C GLY A 362 4.90 1.27 -0.11
N TRP A 363 5.66 0.67 -1.02
CA TRP A 363 6.27 1.37 -2.16
C TRP A 363 5.37 1.52 -3.39
N TRP A 364 4.11 1.10 -3.29
CA TRP A 364 3.08 1.39 -4.29
C TRP A 364 2.89 2.90 -4.53
N MET A 365 3.13 3.71 -3.49
CA MET A 365 3.20 5.16 -3.55
C MET A 365 3.93 5.72 -2.32
N CYS A 366 5.19 6.10 -2.46
CA CYS A 366 5.93 6.73 -1.35
C CYS A 366 6.94 7.76 -1.87
N MET A 367 6.85 8.98 -1.36
CA MET A 367 7.73 10.09 -1.71
C MET A 367 8.82 10.27 -0.67
N TYR A 368 10.06 10.41 -1.16
CA TYR A 368 11.27 10.59 -0.37
C TYR A 368 11.93 11.91 -0.76
N PRO A 369 12.40 12.71 0.20
CA PRO A 369 13.44 13.69 -0.06
C PRO A 369 14.69 12.98 -0.59
N ARG A 370 15.32 13.52 -1.63
CA ARG A 370 16.55 12.98 -2.21
C ARG A 370 17.64 12.74 -1.15
N GLU A 371 17.76 13.67 -0.21
CA GLU A 371 18.73 13.60 0.88
C GLU A 371 18.60 12.32 1.72
N VAL A 372 17.42 11.70 1.79
CA VAL A 372 17.23 10.43 2.51
C VAL A 372 18.08 9.35 1.84
N ALA A 373 17.95 9.17 0.52
CA ALA A 373 18.73 8.18 -0.20
C ALA A 373 20.25 8.49 -0.21
N GLU A 374 20.62 9.77 -0.18
CA GLU A 374 22.03 10.18 -0.04
C GLU A 374 22.61 9.88 1.35
N THR A 375 21.78 9.96 2.39
CA THR A 375 22.20 9.80 3.79
C THR A 375 22.19 8.35 4.23
N ILE A 376 21.15 7.59 3.89
CA ILE A 376 20.96 6.23 4.41
C ILE A 376 21.28 5.12 3.40
N GLY A 377 21.57 5.47 2.14
CA GLY A 377 21.88 4.51 1.08
C GLY A 377 20.64 3.91 0.42
N LEU A 378 20.84 2.80 -0.29
CA LEU A 378 19.83 2.10 -1.09
C LEU A 378 19.06 1.04 -0.26
N PRO A 379 17.95 0.47 -0.77
CA PRO A 379 17.30 -0.68 -0.16
C PRO A 379 18.22 -1.88 0.10
N LEU A 380 17.83 -2.73 1.05
CA LEU A 380 18.48 -4.02 1.21
C LEU A 380 18.17 -4.98 0.04
N PRO A 381 19.10 -5.87 -0.34
CA PRO A 381 18.90 -6.84 -1.44
C PRO A 381 18.01 -8.02 -1.03
N LEU A 382 16.70 -7.78 -0.85
CA LEU A 382 15.76 -8.74 -0.24
C LEU A 382 14.85 -9.46 -1.25
N PHE A 383 14.96 -9.18 -2.54
CA PHE A 383 14.02 -9.59 -3.61
C PHE A 383 12.64 -8.94 -3.47
N ILE A 384 11.82 -9.35 -2.50
CA ILE A 384 10.50 -8.74 -2.21
C ILE A 384 10.17 -8.78 -0.72
N LYS A 385 9.26 -7.92 -0.26
CA LYS A 385 8.75 -7.84 1.11
C LYS A 385 9.82 -7.38 2.12
N TRP A 386 9.38 -6.63 3.13
CA TRP A 386 10.19 -6.07 4.22
C TRP A 386 11.23 -5.02 3.81
N ASP A 387 11.50 -4.84 2.52
CA ASP A 387 12.39 -3.83 1.98
C ASP A 387 11.86 -2.41 2.22
N ASP A 388 10.56 -2.22 2.04
CA ASP A 388 9.83 -1.01 2.42
C ASP A 388 9.90 -0.69 3.92
N TRP A 389 9.60 -1.69 4.74
CA TRP A 389 9.62 -1.58 6.20
C TRP A 389 11.03 -1.33 6.74
N GLU A 390 12.04 -2.01 6.20
CA GLU A 390 13.42 -1.78 6.61
C GLU A 390 13.88 -0.37 6.26
N PHE A 391 13.58 0.11 5.06
CA PHE A 391 13.97 1.44 4.63
C PHE A 391 13.29 2.52 5.49
N ALA A 392 12.01 2.33 5.84
CA ALA A 392 11.31 3.25 6.75
C ALA A 392 11.87 3.23 8.17
N LEU A 393 12.15 2.06 8.74
CA LEU A 393 12.80 1.94 10.06
C LEU A 393 14.19 2.60 10.07
N ARG A 394 14.95 2.43 8.99
CA ARG A 394 16.25 3.05 8.79
C ARG A 394 16.14 4.58 8.71
N ALA A 395 15.22 5.07 7.90
CA ALA A 395 14.93 6.49 7.77
C ALA A 395 14.56 7.10 9.13
N ALA A 396 13.69 6.44 9.90
CA ALA A 396 13.29 6.89 11.22
C ALA A 396 14.48 6.97 12.20
N ARG A 397 15.41 6.00 12.19
CA ARG A 397 16.66 6.05 12.99
C ARG A 397 17.58 7.19 12.58
N ALA A 398 17.55 7.61 11.32
CA ALA A 398 18.29 8.76 10.80
C ALA A 398 17.55 10.11 11.02
N GLY A 399 16.36 10.11 11.66
CA GLY A 399 15.60 11.32 11.95
C GLY A 399 14.57 11.71 10.88
N TYR A 400 14.34 10.86 9.89
CA TYR A 400 13.34 11.05 8.83
C TYR A 400 12.08 10.23 9.13
N PRO A 401 11.03 10.81 9.73
CA PRO A 401 9.81 10.07 10.05
C PRO A 401 9.03 9.69 8.78
N THR A 402 8.05 8.81 8.91
CA THR A 402 7.09 8.47 7.84
C THR A 402 5.68 8.90 8.23
N ALA A 403 4.91 9.41 7.27
CA ALA A 403 3.46 9.57 7.40
C ALA A 403 2.73 8.96 6.19
N THR A 404 1.78 8.08 6.46
CA THR A 404 0.77 7.65 5.48
C THR A 404 -0.38 8.63 5.52
N VAL A 405 -0.60 9.38 4.44
CA VAL A 405 -1.50 10.55 4.48
C VAL A 405 -2.83 10.25 3.80
N PRO A 406 -3.96 10.34 4.52
CA PRO A 406 -5.28 10.12 3.95
C PRO A 406 -5.59 11.08 2.80
N GLY A 407 -6.31 10.58 1.79
CA GLY A 407 -6.61 11.34 0.57
C GLY A 407 -5.44 11.41 -0.41
N ILE A 408 -4.26 10.87 -0.08
CA ILE A 408 -3.21 10.53 -1.05
C ILE A 408 -3.33 9.04 -1.30
N ALA A 409 -3.74 8.65 -2.51
CA ALA A 409 -3.88 7.23 -2.83
C ALA A 409 -3.70 6.89 -4.30
N ILE A 410 -3.43 5.61 -4.50
CA ILE A 410 -3.58 4.89 -5.76
C ILE A 410 -4.54 3.72 -5.53
N TRP A 411 -5.02 3.10 -6.61
CA TRP A 411 -5.68 1.80 -6.54
C TRP A 411 -4.71 0.70 -6.91
N HIS A 412 -4.63 -0.35 -6.10
CA HIS A 412 -3.77 -1.50 -6.33
C HIS A 412 -4.45 -2.78 -5.80
N MET A 413 -4.00 -3.95 -6.27
CA MET A 413 -4.56 -5.22 -5.80
C MET A 413 -4.27 -5.45 -4.31
N ALA A 414 -5.33 -5.52 -3.50
CA ALA A 414 -5.23 -5.81 -2.09
C ALA A 414 -4.68 -7.23 -1.81
N TRP A 415 -4.22 -7.42 -0.57
CA TRP A 415 -3.63 -8.66 -0.08
C TRP A 415 -4.69 -9.74 0.19
N SER A 416 -5.94 -9.32 0.46
CA SER A 416 -7.10 -10.18 0.72
C SER A 416 -7.32 -11.23 -0.37
N ASP A 417 -6.93 -10.91 -1.60
CA ASP A 417 -7.17 -11.69 -2.80
C ASP A 417 -5.92 -12.46 -3.28
N LYS A 418 -4.88 -12.55 -2.44
CA LYS A 418 -3.59 -13.20 -2.75
C LYS A 418 -3.28 -14.36 -1.78
N ASP A 419 -2.65 -15.42 -2.31
CA ASP A 419 -2.13 -16.57 -1.55
C ASP A 419 -0.72 -16.32 -0.96
N ASP A 420 -0.31 -15.06 -0.76
CA ASP A 420 1.09 -14.71 -0.51
C ASP A 420 1.66 -15.21 0.83
N ALA A 421 0.79 -15.53 1.78
CA ALA A 421 1.18 -16.14 3.05
C ALA A 421 1.42 -17.67 2.98
N ILE A 422 1.12 -18.32 1.84
CA ILE A 422 1.27 -19.78 1.66
C ILE A 422 2.05 -20.18 0.40
N ASP A 423 2.16 -19.30 -0.59
CA ASP A 423 2.89 -19.58 -1.83
C ASP A 423 4.41 -19.35 -1.69
N TRP A 424 5.11 -19.18 -2.81
CA TRP A 424 6.55 -18.93 -2.83
C TRP A 424 6.96 -17.66 -2.06
N GLN A 425 6.06 -16.69 -1.88
CA GLN A 425 6.31 -15.47 -1.13
C GLN A 425 6.49 -15.76 0.37
N ALA A 426 5.94 -16.85 0.90
CA ALA A 426 6.09 -17.23 2.30
C ALA A 426 7.57 -17.46 2.70
N TYR A 427 8.42 -17.88 1.74
CA TYR A 427 9.88 -17.93 1.93
C TYR A 427 10.45 -16.53 2.21
N PHE A 428 10.13 -15.55 1.35
CA PHE A 428 10.62 -14.18 1.46
C PHE A 428 10.04 -13.48 2.69
N HIS A 429 8.76 -13.69 3.02
CA HIS A 429 8.14 -13.19 4.23
C HIS A 429 8.92 -13.59 5.49
N LEU A 430 9.29 -14.87 5.62
CA LEU A 430 10.01 -15.34 6.81
C LEU A 430 11.49 -14.95 6.78
N ARG A 431 12.18 -15.20 5.67
CA ARG A 431 13.62 -14.89 5.55
C ARG A 431 13.88 -13.42 5.83
N ASN A 432 13.13 -12.54 5.16
CA ASN A 432 13.35 -11.11 5.26
C ASN A 432 12.85 -10.55 6.61
N ARG A 433 11.82 -11.13 7.22
CA ARG A 433 11.46 -10.83 8.62
C ARG A 433 12.62 -11.08 9.56
N LEU A 434 13.33 -12.20 9.41
CA LEU A 434 14.48 -12.53 10.25
C LEU A 434 15.67 -11.59 9.98
N VAL A 435 15.95 -11.26 8.71
CA VAL A 435 16.98 -10.28 8.34
C VAL A 435 16.70 -8.91 8.96
N VAL A 436 15.49 -8.37 8.81
CA VAL A 436 15.16 -7.05 9.36
C VAL A 436 15.06 -7.12 10.90
N ALA A 437 14.54 -8.22 11.46
CA ALA A 437 14.54 -8.39 12.91
C ALA A 437 15.97 -8.40 13.48
N SER A 438 16.95 -9.02 12.81
CA SER A 438 18.32 -9.07 13.33
C SER A 438 18.96 -7.68 13.39
N MET A 439 18.58 -6.79 12.48
CA MET A 439 19.07 -5.42 12.43
C MET A 439 18.33 -4.48 13.41
N TYR A 440 17.02 -4.64 13.57
CA TYR A 440 16.18 -3.64 14.26
C TYR A 440 15.60 -4.08 15.59
N LYS A 441 15.55 -5.38 15.89
CA LYS A 441 15.02 -5.90 17.14
C LYS A 441 16.09 -6.07 18.20
N ASP A 442 15.89 -5.38 19.32
CA ASP A 442 16.65 -5.64 20.54
C ASP A 442 15.87 -6.59 21.48
N GLY A 443 16.60 -7.19 22.42
CA GLY A 443 16.05 -8.15 23.39
C GLY A 443 15.73 -9.53 22.79
N SER A 444 14.78 -10.24 23.42
CA SER A 444 14.48 -11.65 23.14
C SER A 444 13.74 -11.85 21.80
N ILE A 445 14.15 -12.92 21.08
CA ILE A 445 13.49 -13.45 19.87
C ILE A 445 12.22 -14.29 20.16
N ASP A 446 11.92 -14.59 21.42
CA ASP A 446 10.87 -15.56 21.80
C ASP A 446 9.50 -15.32 21.15
N GLY A 447 9.10 -14.06 20.98
CA GLY A 447 7.84 -13.70 20.33
C GLY A 447 7.81 -14.08 18.85
N ILE A 448 8.93 -13.91 18.13
CA ILE A 448 9.10 -14.35 16.74
C ILE A 448 9.01 -15.88 16.69
N LEU A 449 9.77 -16.59 17.54
CA LEU A 449 9.79 -18.06 17.55
C LEU A 449 8.42 -18.66 17.87
N THR A 450 7.69 -18.07 18.83
CA THR A 450 6.33 -18.50 19.19
C THR A 450 5.36 -18.27 18.04
N SER A 451 5.47 -17.11 17.37
CA SER A 451 4.70 -16.80 16.17
C SER A 451 4.97 -17.80 15.05
N MET A 452 6.24 -18.14 14.79
CA MET A 452 6.66 -19.13 13.79
C MET A 452 6.10 -20.51 14.12
N ALA A 453 6.29 -21.00 15.35
CA ALA A 453 5.81 -22.31 15.78
C ALA A 453 4.28 -22.45 15.60
N LYS A 454 3.53 -21.39 15.92
CA LYS A 454 2.07 -21.36 15.71
C LYS A 454 1.71 -21.42 14.22
N ALA A 455 2.42 -20.68 13.37
CA ALA A 455 2.21 -20.68 11.92
C ALA A 455 2.54 -22.04 11.30
N THR A 456 3.70 -22.63 11.64
CA THR A 456 4.10 -23.97 11.19
C THR A 456 3.08 -25.03 11.58
N ALA A 457 2.60 -25.03 12.84
CA ALA A 457 1.57 -25.96 13.28
C ALA A 457 0.26 -25.79 12.48
N LYS A 458 -0.13 -24.55 12.17
CA LYS A 458 -1.29 -24.26 11.32
C LYS A 458 -1.08 -24.78 9.90
N HIS A 459 0.05 -24.52 9.26
CA HIS A 459 0.34 -24.98 7.89
C HIS A 459 0.33 -26.51 7.79
N LEU A 460 0.95 -27.21 8.75
CA LEU A 460 0.92 -28.67 8.82
C LEU A 460 -0.52 -29.21 8.96
N LEU A 461 -1.35 -28.58 9.80
CA LEU A 461 -2.77 -28.94 9.94
C LEU A 461 -3.61 -28.59 8.69
N CYS A 462 -3.21 -27.58 7.93
CA CYS A 462 -3.84 -27.18 6.67
C CYS A 462 -3.30 -27.93 5.44
N LEU A 463 -2.39 -28.90 5.65
CA LEU A 463 -1.77 -29.69 4.58
C LEU A 463 -0.95 -28.82 3.59
N GLU A 464 -0.39 -27.72 4.09
CA GLU A 464 0.45 -26.76 3.36
C GLU A 464 1.93 -27.12 3.55
N TYR A 465 2.30 -28.31 3.06
CA TYR A 465 3.62 -28.90 3.29
C TYR A 465 4.72 -28.19 2.52
N SER A 466 4.44 -27.73 1.30
CA SER A 466 5.38 -26.93 0.52
C SER A 466 5.76 -25.63 1.25
N THR A 467 4.79 -24.98 1.91
CA THR A 467 4.99 -23.75 2.68
C THR A 467 5.96 -23.96 3.84
N VAL A 468 5.82 -25.08 4.58
CA VAL A 468 6.75 -25.40 5.68
C VAL A 468 8.15 -25.71 5.14
N ALA A 469 8.26 -26.44 4.03
CA ALA A 469 9.55 -26.76 3.42
C ALA A 469 10.32 -25.50 3.00
N ILE A 470 9.65 -24.55 2.33
CA ILE A 470 10.29 -23.30 1.93
C ILE A 470 10.52 -22.35 3.11
N GLN A 471 9.71 -22.40 4.17
CA GLN A 471 10.00 -21.67 5.42
C GLN A 471 11.23 -22.24 6.15
N ASN A 472 11.44 -23.57 6.10
CA ASN A 472 12.68 -24.17 6.59
C ASN A 472 13.89 -23.66 5.78
N GLU A 473 13.76 -23.61 4.44
CA GLU A 473 14.80 -23.03 3.58
C GLU A 473 15.06 -21.55 3.86
N ALA A 474 14.01 -20.77 4.17
CA ALA A 474 14.15 -19.37 4.57
C ALA A 474 15.00 -19.19 5.83
N ILE A 475 14.85 -20.07 6.82
CA ILE A 475 15.68 -20.05 8.03
C ILE A 475 17.13 -20.42 7.69
N ARG A 476 17.36 -21.42 6.82
CA ARG A 476 18.71 -21.81 6.37
C ARG A 476 19.43 -20.67 5.65
N ASP A 477 18.76 -20.03 4.70
CA ASP A 477 19.35 -18.92 3.94
C ASP A 477 19.60 -17.68 4.83
N PHE A 478 18.78 -17.43 5.86
CA PHE A 478 19.08 -16.41 6.87
C PHE A 478 20.31 -16.77 7.72
N LEU A 479 20.41 -18.03 8.19
CA LEU A 479 21.53 -18.49 9.02
C LEU A 479 22.87 -18.61 8.26
N ALA A 480 22.82 -18.55 6.92
CA ALA A 480 23.98 -18.50 6.04
C ALA A 480 24.60 -17.09 5.94
N GLY A 481 23.95 -16.05 6.48
CA GLY A 481 24.53 -14.72 6.66
C GLY A 481 24.25 -13.71 5.54
N PRO A 482 24.67 -12.45 5.73
CA PRO A 482 24.35 -11.33 4.83
C PRO A 482 24.90 -11.46 3.41
N ASP A 483 26.12 -11.96 3.24
CA ASP A 483 26.72 -12.14 1.90
C ASP A 483 25.94 -13.15 1.07
N HIS A 484 25.54 -14.26 1.69
CA HIS A 484 24.70 -15.27 1.05
C HIS A 484 23.36 -14.70 0.59
N ILE A 485 22.71 -13.86 1.40
CA ILE A 485 21.43 -13.20 1.03
C ILE A 485 21.58 -12.38 -0.26
N ARG A 486 22.68 -11.63 -0.39
CA ARG A 486 22.99 -10.86 -1.60
C ARG A 486 23.25 -11.79 -2.79
N ASP A 487 24.07 -12.82 -2.62
CA ASP A 487 24.48 -13.72 -3.71
C ASP A 487 23.30 -14.50 -4.30
N ILE A 488 22.31 -14.87 -3.48
CA ILE A 488 21.13 -15.61 -3.93
C ILE A 488 20.03 -14.71 -4.51
N LEU A 489 20.17 -13.38 -4.50
CA LEU A 489 19.13 -12.45 -4.96
C LEU A 489 18.54 -12.82 -6.35
N PRO A 490 19.34 -13.10 -7.40
CA PRO A 490 18.80 -13.47 -8.72
C PRO A 490 18.34 -14.93 -8.83
N THR A 491 18.69 -15.82 -7.88
CA THR A 491 18.47 -17.27 -7.99
C THR A 491 17.45 -17.84 -7.00
N ALA A 492 17.16 -17.13 -5.90
CA ALA A 492 16.30 -17.60 -4.83
C ALA A 492 14.91 -18.00 -5.32
N LEU A 493 14.26 -17.17 -6.16
CA LEU A 493 12.93 -17.49 -6.70
C LEU A 493 12.92 -18.82 -7.47
N GLY A 494 13.92 -19.05 -8.31
CA GLY A 494 14.05 -20.30 -9.08
C GLY A 494 14.24 -21.52 -8.19
N LYS A 495 15.07 -21.41 -7.15
CA LYS A 495 15.29 -22.46 -6.12
C LYS A 495 13.97 -22.79 -5.40
N ILE A 496 13.25 -21.78 -4.93
CA ILE A 496 11.98 -21.97 -4.20
C ILE A 496 10.89 -22.56 -5.10
N ALA A 497 10.81 -22.12 -6.35
CA ALA A 497 9.89 -22.72 -7.31
C ALA A 497 10.21 -24.21 -7.57
N ALA A 498 11.50 -24.59 -7.60
CA ALA A 498 11.91 -25.99 -7.75
C ALA A 498 11.50 -26.85 -6.55
N ILE A 499 11.75 -26.39 -5.32
CA ILE A 499 11.32 -27.09 -4.09
C ILE A 499 9.81 -27.31 -4.11
N ARG A 500 9.02 -26.27 -4.42
CA ARG A 500 7.56 -26.35 -4.40
C ARG A 500 6.99 -27.36 -5.40
N LYS A 501 7.64 -27.60 -6.54
CA LYS A 501 7.19 -28.59 -7.53
C LYS A 501 7.18 -30.03 -7.00
N GLU A 502 7.92 -30.32 -5.94
CA GLU A 502 7.96 -31.65 -5.31
C GLU A 502 6.76 -31.93 -4.39
N TYR A 503 5.87 -30.95 -4.21
CA TYR A 503 4.76 -30.98 -3.26
C TYR A 503 3.40 -30.81 -3.96
N PRO A 504 2.47 -31.78 -3.81
CA PRO A 504 1.14 -31.70 -4.44
C PRO A 504 0.32 -30.46 -4.04
N ASP A 505 0.52 -29.92 -2.83
CA ASP A 505 -0.17 -28.73 -2.35
C ASP A 505 0.29 -27.42 -3.02
N ALA A 506 1.31 -27.47 -3.88
CA ALA A 506 1.82 -26.33 -4.65
C ALA A 506 1.75 -26.52 -6.17
N VAL A 507 1.31 -27.69 -6.66
CA VAL A 507 1.11 -27.93 -8.09
C VAL A 507 -0.31 -27.52 -8.46
N VAL A 508 -0.43 -26.37 -9.13
CA VAL A 508 -1.71 -25.83 -9.57
C VAL A 508 -2.21 -26.61 -10.79
N LEU A 509 -3.42 -27.14 -10.68
CA LEU A 509 -4.18 -27.72 -11.77
C LEU A 509 -5.21 -26.69 -12.28
N PRO A 510 -5.49 -26.65 -13.59
CA PRO A 510 -6.49 -25.73 -14.15
C PRO A 510 -7.88 -25.91 -13.53
N SER A 511 -8.28 -27.14 -13.24
CA SER A 511 -9.61 -27.42 -12.69
C SER A 511 -9.62 -28.64 -11.78
N ALA A 512 -10.52 -28.64 -10.79
CA ALA A 512 -10.81 -29.86 -10.02
C ALA A 512 -11.39 -30.98 -10.90
N GLN A 513 -11.88 -30.68 -12.10
CA GLN A 513 -12.34 -31.68 -13.08
C GLN A 513 -11.19 -32.49 -13.70
N ASP A 514 -9.95 -32.00 -13.59
CA ASP A 514 -8.76 -32.73 -14.03
C ASP A 514 -8.38 -33.87 -13.06
N LEU A 515 -9.13 -34.02 -11.97
CA LEU A 515 -9.01 -35.07 -10.96
C LEU A 515 -10.28 -35.93 -10.90
N PRO A 516 -10.22 -37.15 -10.32
CA PRO A 516 -11.40 -37.97 -10.10
C PRO A 516 -12.49 -37.21 -9.31
N LYS A 517 -13.76 -37.47 -9.65
CA LYS A 517 -14.90 -36.90 -8.92
C LYS A 517 -14.78 -37.22 -7.43
N THR A 518 -15.01 -36.20 -6.59
CA THR A 518 -14.86 -36.32 -5.14
C THR A 518 -15.71 -37.45 -4.55
N SER A 519 -15.22 -38.14 -3.52
CA SER A 519 -16.02 -39.14 -2.78
C SER A 519 -17.20 -38.51 -2.04
N GLY A 520 -17.11 -37.21 -1.68
CA GLY A 520 -18.15 -36.47 -0.97
C GLY A 520 -18.16 -36.71 0.55
N GLU A 521 -17.24 -37.52 1.07
CA GLU A 521 -17.18 -37.90 2.48
C GLU A 521 -16.88 -36.72 3.42
N ALA A 522 -16.23 -35.67 2.90
CA ALA A 522 -15.79 -34.51 3.67
C ALA A 522 -16.52 -33.21 3.33
N THR A 523 -17.54 -33.23 2.47
CA THR A 523 -18.22 -32.01 1.99
C THR A 523 -18.87 -31.20 3.12
N ALA A 524 -19.33 -31.87 4.18
CA ALA A 524 -19.92 -31.19 5.34
C ALA A 524 -18.87 -30.55 6.28
N LEU A 525 -17.58 -30.86 6.12
CA LEU A 525 -16.50 -30.30 6.92
C LEU A 525 -16.10 -28.94 6.34
N GLY A 526 -16.36 -27.85 7.05
CA GLY A 526 -16.05 -26.49 6.58
C GLY A 526 -17.26 -25.56 6.56
N VAL A 527 -18.47 -26.13 6.42
CA VAL A 527 -19.74 -25.39 6.35
C VAL A 527 -19.97 -24.49 7.57
N ASN A 528 -19.65 -24.99 8.77
CA ASN A 528 -19.74 -24.21 10.01
C ASN A 528 -18.41 -24.26 10.76
N GLY A 529 -17.86 -23.09 11.05
CA GLY A 529 -16.70 -22.94 11.92
C GLY A 529 -17.02 -23.30 13.38
N PRO A 530 -16.06 -23.80 14.17
CA PRO A 530 -16.29 -24.06 15.58
C PRO A 530 -16.40 -22.74 16.39
N GLU A 531 -17.59 -22.49 16.95
CA GLU A 531 -17.86 -21.33 17.81
C GLU A 531 -17.60 -21.60 19.29
N GLY A 532 -16.98 -20.64 19.98
CA GLY A 532 -16.62 -20.77 21.40
C GLY A 532 -15.43 -21.70 21.69
N ALA A 533 -14.88 -21.58 22.91
CA ALA A 533 -13.64 -22.27 23.29
C ALA A 533 -13.79 -23.80 23.30
N VAL A 534 -14.92 -24.32 23.77
CA VAL A 534 -15.17 -25.77 23.89
C VAL A 534 -15.25 -26.44 22.52
N ALA A 535 -15.95 -25.83 21.54
CA ALA A 535 -16.05 -26.39 20.20
C ALA A 535 -14.69 -26.35 19.48
N LYS A 536 -13.93 -25.25 19.63
CA LYS A 536 -12.57 -25.13 19.08
C LYS A 536 -11.65 -26.21 19.64
N ALA A 537 -11.66 -26.44 20.95
CA ALA A 537 -10.87 -27.49 21.59
C ALA A 537 -11.25 -28.90 21.11
N LYS A 538 -12.55 -29.21 21.06
CA LYS A 538 -13.03 -30.51 20.54
C LYS A 538 -12.60 -30.75 19.09
N THR A 539 -12.69 -29.73 18.25
CA THR A 539 -12.30 -29.83 16.84
C THR A 539 -10.79 -29.97 16.68
N LEU A 540 -9.99 -29.26 17.48
CA LEU A 540 -8.54 -29.43 17.52
C LEU A 540 -8.16 -30.85 17.93
N VAL A 541 -8.77 -31.41 18.97
CA VAL A 541 -8.52 -32.81 19.38
C VAL A 541 -8.84 -33.78 18.24
N LYS A 542 -9.96 -33.61 17.52
CA LYS A 542 -10.28 -34.43 16.34
C LYS A 542 -9.24 -34.31 15.24
N ALA A 543 -8.78 -33.09 14.94
CA ALA A 543 -7.75 -32.86 13.93
C ALA A 543 -6.42 -33.51 14.32
N LEU A 544 -6.01 -33.39 15.59
CA LEU A 544 -4.79 -34.04 16.11
C LEU A 544 -4.88 -35.57 16.04
N ILE A 545 -6.02 -36.15 16.43
CA ILE A 545 -6.24 -37.60 16.32
C ILE A 545 -6.15 -38.06 14.86
N ASN A 546 -6.73 -37.30 13.92
CA ASN A 546 -6.65 -37.62 12.49
C ASN A 546 -5.19 -37.61 12.00
N ASN A 547 -4.45 -36.55 12.34
CA ASN A 547 -3.06 -36.37 11.93
C ASN A 547 -2.09 -37.38 12.57
N ALA A 548 -2.45 -38.00 13.70
CA ALA A 548 -1.65 -39.06 14.31
C ALA A 548 -1.81 -40.43 13.61
N ARG A 549 -2.92 -40.65 12.89
CA ARG A 549 -3.21 -41.92 12.21
C ARG A 549 -2.62 -41.94 10.79
N PRO A 550 -2.34 -43.12 10.21
CA PRO A 550 -2.06 -43.22 8.78
C PRO A 550 -3.19 -42.59 7.94
N ALA A 551 -2.84 -42.03 6.77
CA ALA A 551 -3.84 -41.57 5.80
C ALA A 551 -4.41 -42.76 5.02
N ASP A 552 -5.69 -42.67 4.64
CA ASP A 552 -6.27 -43.60 3.69
C ASP A 552 -5.74 -43.28 2.27
N PRO A 553 -4.97 -44.18 1.64
CA PRO A 553 -4.34 -43.91 0.35
C PRO A 553 -5.35 -43.69 -0.78
N ARG A 554 -6.61 -44.15 -0.63
CA ARG A 554 -7.68 -43.90 -1.61
C ARG A 554 -7.90 -42.39 -1.81
N HIS A 555 -7.70 -41.60 -0.76
CA HIS A 555 -7.90 -40.15 -0.78
C HIS A 555 -6.72 -39.36 -1.35
N HIS A 556 -5.66 -40.05 -1.78
CA HIS A 556 -4.57 -39.44 -2.56
C HIS A 556 -4.82 -39.54 -4.06
N GLU A 557 -5.69 -40.44 -4.50
CA GLU A 557 -6.15 -40.57 -5.88
C GLU A 557 -7.49 -39.84 -6.06
N THR A 558 -8.47 -40.12 -5.19
CA THR A 558 -9.81 -39.53 -5.25
C THR A 558 -10.05 -38.54 -4.10
N PRO A 559 -10.18 -37.23 -4.36
CA PRO A 559 -10.36 -36.23 -3.32
C PRO A 559 -11.63 -36.49 -2.49
N GLN A 560 -11.60 -36.19 -1.19
CA GLN A 560 -12.79 -36.32 -0.34
C GLN A 560 -13.81 -35.20 -0.56
N ALA A 561 -13.32 -34.02 -0.91
CA ALA A 561 -14.10 -32.81 -1.18
C ALA A 561 -13.27 -31.83 -2.03
N ASN A 562 -13.96 -30.83 -2.56
CA ASN A 562 -13.36 -29.64 -3.18
C ASN A 562 -13.71 -28.45 -2.31
N TYR A 563 -12.71 -27.74 -1.79
CA TYR A 563 -12.93 -26.59 -0.90
C TYR A 563 -12.60 -25.26 -1.58
N PRO A 564 -13.49 -24.27 -1.53
CA PRO A 564 -13.11 -22.89 -1.77
C PRO A 564 -12.21 -22.34 -0.64
N PRO A 565 -11.48 -21.23 -0.86
CA PRO A 565 -10.53 -20.69 0.13
C PRO A 565 -11.17 -20.36 1.48
N ILE A 566 -12.44 -19.90 1.47
CA ILE A 566 -13.19 -19.56 2.69
C ILE A 566 -13.43 -20.77 3.60
N GLU A 567 -13.61 -21.96 3.02
CA GLU A 567 -13.85 -23.23 3.73
C GLU A 567 -12.55 -23.97 4.04
N ALA A 568 -11.45 -23.65 3.36
CA ALA A 568 -10.13 -24.25 3.51
C ALA A 568 -9.40 -23.75 4.77
N ARG A 569 -9.92 -24.12 5.95
CA ARG A 569 -9.41 -23.70 7.27
C ARG A 569 -8.88 -24.89 8.06
N TRP A 570 -8.05 -24.63 9.09
CA TRP A 570 -7.44 -25.68 9.92
C TRP A 570 -8.46 -26.67 10.51
N PHE A 571 -9.67 -26.20 10.81
CA PHE A 571 -10.72 -27.02 11.40
C PHE A 571 -11.40 -27.94 10.38
N SER A 572 -11.36 -27.68 9.07
CA SER A 572 -11.81 -28.61 8.03
C SER A 572 -10.64 -29.47 7.55
N LEU A 573 -9.55 -28.82 7.11
CA LEU A 573 -8.37 -29.46 6.53
C LEU A 573 -7.64 -30.40 7.49
N GLY A 574 -7.62 -30.10 8.79
CA GLY A 574 -7.00 -30.97 9.79
C GLY A 574 -7.70 -32.32 9.99
N ARG A 575 -8.87 -32.53 9.37
CA ARG A 575 -9.72 -33.73 9.53
C ARG A 575 -9.91 -34.52 8.22
N VAL A 576 -9.15 -34.20 7.18
CA VAL A 576 -9.18 -34.89 5.89
C VAL A 576 -7.81 -35.49 5.54
N ASP A 577 -7.83 -36.38 4.55
CA ASP A 577 -6.68 -37.13 4.05
C ASP A 577 -6.29 -36.69 2.63
N GLY A 578 -7.24 -36.21 1.84
CA GLY A 578 -6.94 -35.49 0.60
C GLY A 578 -8.13 -34.73 0.03
N VAL A 579 -7.88 -33.48 -0.37
CA VAL A 579 -8.91 -32.55 -0.89
C VAL A 579 -8.30 -31.63 -1.93
N THR A 580 -9.12 -31.12 -2.83
CA THR A 580 -8.71 -29.98 -3.66
C THR A 580 -9.03 -28.68 -2.93
N VAL A 581 -8.16 -27.69 -3.09
CA VAL A 581 -8.36 -26.33 -2.57
C VAL A 581 -8.15 -25.36 -3.71
N THR A 582 -9.13 -24.51 -3.98
CA THR A 582 -9.01 -23.45 -5.00
C THR A 582 -7.94 -22.44 -4.57
N THR A 583 -7.16 -21.94 -5.54
CA THR A 583 -6.24 -20.82 -5.32
C THR A 583 -7.02 -19.53 -5.00
N ALA A 584 -6.42 -18.59 -4.27
CA ALA A 584 -7.08 -17.34 -3.88
C ALA A 584 -7.57 -16.52 -5.08
N ASP A 585 -6.82 -16.53 -6.19
CA ASP A 585 -7.19 -15.85 -7.44
C ASP A 585 -8.34 -16.55 -8.22
N GLY A 586 -8.79 -17.72 -7.75
CA GLY A 586 -9.85 -18.51 -8.38
C GLY A 586 -9.48 -19.16 -9.72
N ARG A 587 -8.21 -19.10 -10.15
CA ARG A 587 -7.78 -19.56 -11.48
C ARG A 587 -7.38 -21.02 -11.55
N GLY A 588 -7.30 -21.72 -10.42
CA GLY A 588 -6.96 -23.13 -10.39
C GLY A 588 -7.21 -23.77 -9.02
N VAL A 589 -6.77 -25.02 -8.88
CA VAL A 589 -6.84 -25.78 -7.63
C VAL A 589 -5.52 -26.48 -7.34
N VAL A 590 -5.22 -26.71 -6.07
CA VAL A 590 -4.13 -27.58 -5.61
C VAL A 590 -4.69 -28.82 -4.93
N TYR A 591 -4.05 -29.97 -5.12
CA TYR A 591 -4.45 -31.21 -4.47
C TYR A 591 -3.65 -31.42 -3.19
N ARG A 592 -4.21 -31.01 -2.06
CA ARG A 592 -3.58 -31.19 -0.75
C ARG A 592 -3.81 -32.60 -0.24
N LYS A 593 -2.73 -33.28 0.15
CA LYS A 593 -2.72 -34.69 0.56
C LYS A 593 -2.04 -34.83 1.91
N ARG A 594 -2.73 -35.42 2.88
CA ARG A 594 -2.19 -35.67 4.21
C ARG A 594 -1.20 -36.82 4.15
N ASP A 595 -0.01 -36.57 4.68
CA ASP A 595 1.05 -37.55 4.83
C ASP A 595 1.67 -37.34 6.21
N ARG A 596 1.42 -38.30 7.11
CA ARG A 596 1.86 -38.22 8.51
C ARG A 596 3.38 -38.17 8.61
N ASP A 597 4.07 -39.01 7.85
CA ASP A 597 5.51 -39.17 8.01
C ASP A 597 6.23 -37.95 7.41
N LYS A 598 5.72 -37.40 6.30
CA LYS A 598 6.15 -36.11 5.75
C LYS A 598 5.89 -34.95 6.71
N ALA A 599 4.71 -34.87 7.31
CA ALA A 599 4.38 -33.82 8.28
C ALA A 599 5.30 -33.87 9.52
N ILE A 600 5.60 -35.08 10.02
CA ILE A 600 6.55 -35.28 11.13
C ILE A 600 7.96 -34.88 10.71
N ALA A 601 8.41 -35.25 9.52
CA ALA A 601 9.74 -34.91 9.02
C ALA A 601 9.92 -33.39 8.92
N LEU A 602 8.99 -32.69 8.25
CA LEU A 602 8.99 -31.24 8.12
C LEU A 602 8.91 -30.53 9.48
N GLY A 603 8.06 -31.01 10.39
CA GLY A 603 7.94 -30.46 11.74
C GLY A 603 9.21 -30.64 12.58
N ARG A 604 9.89 -31.79 12.46
CA ARG A 604 11.18 -32.04 13.14
C ARG A 604 12.29 -31.17 12.58
N GLU A 605 12.36 -31.03 11.26
CA GLU A 605 13.31 -30.12 10.61
C GLU A 605 13.08 -28.68 11.07
N SER A 606 11.83 -28.21 11.03
CA SER A 606 11.47 -26.87 11.49
C SER A 606 11.85 -26.65 12.96
N ALA A 607 11.58 -27.62 13.84
CA ALA A 607 11.95 -27.53 15.25
C ALA A 607 13.48 -27.49 15.46
N ALA A 608 14.26 -28.23 14.65
CA ALA A 608 15.72 -28.19 14.69
C ALA A 608 16.25 -26.82 14.24
N LEU A 609 15.72 -26.27 13.14
CA LEU A 609 16.08 -24.96 12.63
C LEU A 609 15.67 -23.83 13.58
N VAL A 610 14.50 -23.91 14.21
CA VAL A 610 14.05 -22.94 15.23
C VAL A 610 14.96 -22.97 16.46
N ARG A 611 15.48 -24.14 16.85
CA ARG A 611 16.46 -24.25 17.93
C ARG A 611 17.79 -23.60 17.54
N GLU A 612 18.31 -23.92 16.35
CA GLU A 612 19.54 -23.29 15.85
C GLU A 612 19.38 -21.78 15.72
N LEU A 613 18.24 -21.31 15.20
CA LEU A 613 17.90 -19.90 15.12
C LEU A 613 17.93 -19.25 16.50
N ARG A 614 17.32 -19.86 17.52
CA ARG A 614 17.36 -19.34 18.89
C ARG A 614 18.80 -19.20 19.42
N GLU A 615 19.65 -20.18 19.13
CA GLU A 615 21.04 -20.22 19.60
C GLU A 615 21.94 -19.21 18.88
N ARG A 616 21.75 -19.04 17.56
CA ARG A 616 22.61 -18.22 16.70
C ARG A 616 22.08 -16.82 16.41
N PHE A 617 20.85 -16.47 16.82
CA PHE A 617 20.27 -15.18 16.43
C PHE A 617 21.13 -13.99 16.85
N ASP A 618 21.77 -14.05 18.02
CA ASP A 618 22.63 -12.97 18.53
C ASP A 618 23.88 -12.78 17.69
N ASP A 619 24.47 -13.87 17.20
CA ASP A 619 25.58 -13.83 16.24
C ASP A 619 25.10 -13.23 14.92
N MET A 620 23.93 -13.67 14.43
CA MET A 620 23.32 -13.11 13.22
C MET A 620 23.02 -11.61 13.36
N ARG A 621 22.60 -11.13 14.54
CA ARG A 621 22.46 -9.68 14.79
C ARG A 621 23.78 -8.96 14.58
N GLY A 622 24.89 -9.51 15.08
CA GLY A 622 26.23 -8.96 14.88
C GLY A 622 26.63 -8.93 13.40
N GLU A 623 26.50 -10.06 12.70
CA GLU A 623 26.89 -10.19 11.30
C GLU A 623 26.08 -9.28 10.37
N TYR A 624 24.75 -9.29 10.48
CA TYR A 624 23.89 -8.46 9.62
C TYR A 624 24.05 -6.97 9.89
N ARG A 625 24.23 -6.55 11.15
CA ARG A 625 24.50 -5.15 11.48
C ARG A 625 25.88 -4.71 10.97
N ALA A 626 26.89 -5.57 11.03
CA ALA A 626 28.23 -5.26 10.53
C ALA A 626 28.29 -5.15 9.00
N ALA A 627 27.48 -5.95 8.28
CA ALA A 627 27.40 -5.91 6.83
C ALA A 627 26.44 -4.84 6.27
N HIS A 628 25.62 -4.21 7.13
CA HIS A 628 24.52 -3.35 6.72
C HIS A 628 24.98 -2.22 5.79
N ASP A 629 26.02 -1.47 6.15
CA ASP A 629 26.55 -0.36 5.34
C ASP A 629 26.99 -0.80 3.93
N ASP A 630 27.61 -1.98 3.78
CA ASP A 630 27.97 -2.53 2.47
C ASP A 630 26.72 -2.96 1.69
N LEU A 631 25.78 -3.66 2.33
CA LEU A 631 24.56 -4.16 1.67
C LEU A 631 23.71 -3.05 1.03
N VAL A 632 23.76 -1.84 1.59
CA VAL A 632 22.97 -0.68 1.15
C VAL A 632 23.77 0.31 0.32
N SER A 633 25.07 0.05 0.13
CA SER A 633 25.96 0.95 -0.61
C SER A 633 25.65 0.95 -2.12
N LYS A 634 25.96 2.07 -2.77
CA LYS A 634 25.84 2.20 -4.23
C LYS A 634 26.80 1.24 -4.93
N GLU A 635 27.99 1.07 -4.38
CA GLU A 635 29.05 0.21 -4.91
C GLU A 635 28.63 -1.26 -4.87
N SER A 636 27.97 -1.71 -3.80
CA SER A 636 27.43 -3.08 -3.71
C SER A 636 26.34 -3.33 -4.73
N TRP A 637 25.41 -2.40 -4.88
CA TRP A 637 24.35 -2.50 -5.88
C TRP A 637 24.86 -2.40 -7.32
N ALA A 638 25.87 -1.56 -7.60
CA ALA A 638 26.49 -1.48 -8.93
C ALA A 638 27.03 -2.84 -9.39
N ARG A 639 27.67 -3.60 -8.48
CA ARG A 639 28.10 -4.99 -8.73
C ARG A 639 26.93 -5.92 -9.04
N VAL A 640 25.83 -5.81 -8.29
CA VAL A 640 24.61 -6.61 -8.50
C VAL A 640 23.97 -6.29 -9.86
N PHE A 641 23.98 -5.02 -10.27
CA PHE A 641 23.46 -4.59 -11.56
C PHE A 641 24.40 -4.91 -12.73
N GLY A 642 25.69 -5.18 -12.45
CA GLY A 642 26.73 -5.39 -13.47
C GLY A 642 27.14 -4.11 -14.19
N ILE A 643 27.22 -2.98 -13.48
CA ILE A 643 27.51 -1.63 -14.02
C ILE A 643 28.91 -1.13 -13.60
N ASP A 644 29.85 -2.04 -13.33
CA ASP A 644 31.24 -1.66 -12.96
C ASP A 644 31.99 -0.90 -14.06
#